data_AF-A0A927MZ81-F1
#
_entry.id   AF-A0A927MZ81-F1
#
_cell.length_a   1.000
_cell.length_b   1.000
_cell.length_c   1.000
_cell.angle_alpha   90.00
_cell.angle_beta   90.00
_cell.angle_gamma   90.00
#
_symmetry.space_group_name_H-M   'P 1'
#
loop_
_entity.id
_entity.type
_entity.pdbx_description
1 polymer ?
#
loop_
_entity_poly.entity_id
_entity_poly.type
_entity_poly.pdbx_seq_one_letter_code
_entity_poly.pdbx_strand_id
1 'polypeptide(L)'
;MSQQTRRTTRVAAAALVLAGLPAILFQGSALAAPEDRSTAVASGDDWSVTRVAGGFQVTLDLDRTLPVTASAPTLSVDGVDLGPAVESADGRSLTLVTADPSVADANAVTTDAFGVQTNARQGTPATPRAKKPAPPITPRTLRADPAKLGSYHVSEATYAFGDQALPLLNFGGIRGEFEGKIYLPDGTGEKPVVILLHGRHSSCYGPGAANPARWPCLATPDSTEQRWSIPSYLGYDAPARALASNGYAVVSVSANAINANDNQLAADYGAQARGELILDTLRMLKKANAGQQVVYHDAFTDQDVSLGEALDGDIRPSDLVRRLDLDDVGIMGHSRGGEGVVAASNLNDALPVAQQFGIKAVLPLAPVDYNRMSLPNAATATILPYCDGDVENLMGQHIVDDSRHNFDDNVLRSTVLVMGTNHNFFNTIWTPGGWPSGTADDWVSGASGADDPVCAPTAADTTRLTAPEQVEVGTAYMAGFFRLVLGDEKEFQPLFDGSDVIAPSTPFADVKVVATQPAKSRVDINTFERTSSAVRLYGGATADVCASMAGLAVPQTMPYCSTTLNQAALPHWSPALWSPNTPSSPMLHVRWTSGDGEVRVSVPAKARNVNSYDQISVKMAADEFVATGTDVTVSVLDGSGHTWSALVSDLNPDAVTRMPGVNSPWLRKVILQQVTIPTSWLSGLDRKDIREVRFTAAPGADGTESGGVYLSDLSAERRTVGARVPARQATVDVAPANVEEAAGPGTAKVAAVLSRPVDHPVSAYVSVFGAATGKAGLTMSKVTFTPGQVCVPVAVPTYGDTLPSATPSTSFKVSATNVAGAVMGDNGLGTLTVREDDGVVGGTPAPEVGMAGDACREYAATLTPGKLKVNRGSVRVGETMALTAGGYRSGESVEFLLGSTSLGRAVADRQGTVSYVASVPSDVTVGKTPVTAVGAGSRYTTETEVTVRAGHGRG
;
A
#
# COMPACT_ATOMS: atom_id res chain seq x y z
N MET A 1 66.47 54.98 -11.95
CA MET A 1 66.50 53.68 -12.66
C MET A 1 65.27 52.91 -12.20
N SER A 2 64.15 53.08 -12.91
CA SER A 2 63.52 52.10 -13.84
C SER A 2 62.70 51.05 -13.07
N GLN A 3 61.40 50.75 -13.27
CA GLN A 3 60.32 51.09 -14.21
C GLN A 3 59.01 50.69 -13.46
N GLN A 4 58.06 51.60 -13.24
CA GLN A 4 56.71 51.67 -13.85
C GLN A 4 55.91 50.35 -14.05
N THR A 5 54.78 50.24 -13.32
CA THR A 5 53.37 50.09 -13.82
C THR A 5 52.41 50.11 -12.61
N ARG A 6 51.72 51.22 -12.26
CA ARG A 6 50.31 51.59 -12.60
C ARG A 6 49.34 50.38 -12.60
N ARG A 7 48.24 50.35 -11.83
CA ARG A 7 47.11 51.30 -11.81
C ARG A 7 46.29 51.31 -10.51
N THR A 8 45.70 52.48 -10.30
CA THR A 8 44.73 53.00 -9.34
C THR A 8 43.26 52.64 -9.66
N THR A 9 42.53 52.24 -8.60
CA THR A 9 41.22 52.75 -8.09
C THR A 9 39.94 52.84 -8.96
N ARG A 10 38.84 52.23 -8.47
CA ARG A 10 37.52 52.81 -8.06
C ARG A 10 36.27 51.95 -8.43
N VAL A 11 35.65 51.42 -7.38
CA VAL A 11 34.21 51.39 -6.99
C VAL A 11 33.16 51.76 -8.06
N ALA A 12 32.27 50.80 -8.39
CA ALA A 12 30.81 50.86 -8.14
C ALA A 12 30.07 49.67 -8.79
N ALA A 13 29.15 49.06 -8.02
CA ALA A 13 27.97 48.27 -8.38
C ALA A 13 28.09 47.13 -9.44
N ALA A 14 28.04 45.88 -8.97
CA ALA A 14 27.67 44.72 -9.78
C ALA A 14 26.45 44.02 -9.15
N ALA A 15 25.39 43.95 -9.94
CA ALA A 15 24.10 43.38 -9.61
C ALA A 15 24.14 41.83 -9.63
N LEU A 16 23.25 41.24 -8.82
CA LEU A 16 22.91 39.82 -8.82
C LEU A 16 22.57 39.32 -10.23
N VAL A 17 23.10 38.16 -10.60
CA VAL A 17 22.54 37.30 -11.65
C VAL A 17 22.27 35.94 -11.01
N LEU A 18 21.01 35.74 -10.62
CA LEU A 18 20.42 34.43 -10.36
C LEU A 18 20.45 33.63 -11.68
N ALA A 19 21.07 32.46 -11.68
CA ALA A 19 20.93 31.47 -12.74
C ALA A 19 19.68 30.62 -12.44
N GLY A 20 18.61 30.83 -13.20
CA GLY A 20 17.40 30.02 -13.15
C GLY A 20 17.53 28.75 -14.01
N LEU A 21 17.25 27.60 -13.40
CA LEU A 21 16.92 26.35 -14.06
C LEU A 21 15.46 26.41 -14.54
N PRO A 22 15.11 26.09 -15.81
CA PRO A 22 13.72 26.04 -16.21
C PRO A 22 13.12 24.69 -15.79
N ALA A 23 12.15 24.75 -14.89
CA ALA A 23 11.21 23.68 -14.60
C ALA A 23 10.33 23.43 -15.84
N ILE A 24 10.32 22.19 -16.34
CA ILE A 24 9.29 21.73 -17.28
C ILE A 24 8.05 21.43 -16.44
N LEU A 25 7.17 22.44 -16.33
CA LEU A 25 5.85 22.33 -15.73
C LEU A 25 4.89 21.69 -16.73
N PHE A 26 4.46 20.47 -16.44
CA PHE A 26 3.04 20.09 -16.48
C PHE A 26 2.79 19.07 -15.35
N GLN A 27 3.00 19.52 -14.12
CA GLN A 27 2.27 19.03 -12.96
C GLN A 27 1.37 20.18 -12.54
N GLY A 28 0.06 20.02 -12.72
CA GLY A 28 -0.93 20.95 -12.19
C GLY A 28 -1.02 20.79 -10.69
N SER A 29 -0.01 21.25 -9.96
CA SER A 29 -0.14 21.62 -8.56
C SER A 29 -0.70 23.04 -8.58
N ALA A 30 -2.01 23.19 -8.40
CA ALA A 30 -2.58 24.49 -8.13
C ALA A 30 -1.96 25.00 -6.82
N LEU A 31 -1.00 25.92 -6.89
CA LEU A 31 -0.73 26.82 -5.79
C LEU A 31 -2.02 27.60 -5.56
N ALA A 32 -2.64 27.42 -4.39
CA ALA A 32 -3.82 28.18 -3.99
C ALA A 32 -3.49 29.68 -4.03
N ALA A 33 -3.85 30.34 -5.12
CA ALA A 33 -4.17 31.76 -5.07
C ALA A 33 -5.41 31.91 -4.15
N PRO A 34 -5.63 33.07 -3.51
CA PRO A 34 -6.89 33.31 -2.81
C PRO A 34 -8.01 33.14 -3.83
N GLU A 35 -8.81 32.07 -3.71
CA GLU A 35 -9.92 31.81 -4.61
C GLU A 35 -10.94 32.96 -4.47
N ASP A 36 -11.25 33.58 -5.60
CA ASP A 36 -12.31 34.56 -5.67
C ASP A 36 -13.63 33.82 -5.45
N ARG A 37 -14.24 33.95 -4.26
CA ARG A 37 -15.52 33.31 -3.87
C ARG A 37 -16.70 33.65 -4.80
N SER A 38 -16.48 34.49 -5.81
CA SER A 38 -17.45 34.94 -6.81
C SER A 38 -17.91 33.86 -7.80
N THR A 39 -17.28 32.68 -7.82
CA THR A 39 -17.62 31.55 -8.72
C THR A 39 -18.16 30.29 -8.01
N ALA A 40 -18.34 30.34 -6.68
CA ALA A 40 -18.87 29.22 -5.90
C ALA A 40 -20.35 28.97 -6.21
N VAL A 41 -20.72 27.71 -6.39
CA VAL A 41 -22.12 27.27 -6.56
C VAL A 41 -22.80 27.01 -5.21
N ALA A 42 -22.03 26.67 -4.18
CA ALA A 42 -22.41 26.61 -2.77
C ALA A 42 -21.22 26.96 -1.87
N SER A 43 -21.47 27.47 -0.66
CA SER A 43 -20.41 27.79 0.30
C SER A 43 -20.94 27.88 1.73
N GLY A 44 -20.11 27.50 2.69
CA GLY A 44 -20.27 27.76 4.12
C GLY A 44 -19.22 28.73 4.67
N ASP A 45 -19.08 28.78 5.99
CA ASP A 45 -18.10 29.64 6.65
C ASP A 45 -16.65 29.17 6.40
N ASP A 46 -16.47 27.85 6.33
CA ASP A 46 -15.21 27.11 6.28
C ASP A 46 -15.11 26.16 5.07
N TRP A 47 -16.06 26.20 4.13
CA TRP A 47 -16.01 25.37 2.93
C TRP A 47 -16.59 26.07 1.71
N SER A 48 -16.17 25.63 0.53
CA SER A 48 -16.70 26.10 -0.75
C SER A 48 -16.89 24.93 -1.72
N VAL A 49 -17.85 25.11 -2.63
CA VAL A 49 -18.07 24.23 -3.76
C VAL A 49 -18.01 25.08 -5.03
N THR A 50 -17.01 24.84 -5.87
CA THR A 50 -16.82 25.57 -7.13
C THR A 50 -17.02 24.63 -8.31
N ARG A 51 -17.59 25.14 -9.41
CA ARG A 51 -17.74 24.34 -10.63
C ARG A 51 -16.38 24.22 -11.33
N VAL A 52 -15.91 23.01 -11.54
CA VAL A 52 -14.64 22.69 -12.24
C VAL A 52 -14.91 21.71 -13.38
N ALA A 53 -13.98 21.53 -14.32
CA ALA A 53 -14.11 20.42 -15.25
C ALA A 53 -14.00 19.12 -14.46
N GLY A 54 -14.94 18.22 -14.67
CA GLY A 54 -15.12 17.05 -13.80
C GLY A 54 -16.33 17.14 -12.89
N GLY A 55 -16.91 18.33 -12.71
CA GLY A 55 -18.10 18.58 -11.89
C GLY A 55 -17.92 19.73 -10.90
N PHE A 56 -17.59 19.39 -9.66
CA PHE A 56 -17.52 20.30 -8.53
C PHE A 56 -16.25 20.02 -7.71
N GLN A 57 -15.47 21.06 -7.42
CA GLN A 57 -14.41 20.99 -6.45
C GLN A 57 -15.00 21.38 -5.09
N VAL A 58 -14.91 20.47 -4.13
CA VAL A 58 -15.25 20.68 -2.74
C VAL A 58 -13.95 21.01 -2.00
N THR A 59 -13.90 22.19 -1.38
CA THR A 59 -12.78 22.62 -0.54
C THR A 59 -13.28 22.81 0.88
N LEU A 60 -12.58 22.22 1.85
CA LEU A 60 -12.80 22.44 3.29
C LEU A 60 -11.54 23.09 3.88
N ASP A 61 -11.68 24.30 4.39
CA ASP A 61 -10.67 25.02 5.16
C ASP A 61 -10.72 24.56 6.62
N LEU A 62 -9.56 24.29 7.21
CA LEU A 62 -9.41 23.74 8.55
C LEU A 62 -8.89 24.80 9.51
N ASP A 63 -9.47 24.86 10.70
CA ASP A 63 -9.05 25.78 11.78
C ASP A 63 -7.68 25.41 12.39
N ARG A 64 -7.23 24.18 12.15
CA ARG A 64 -5.96 23.62 12.60
C ARG A 64 -5.38 22.65 11.56
N THR A 65 -4.08 22.41 11.66
CA THR A 65 -3.38 21.45 10.78
C THR A 65 -3.88 20.03 11.02
N LEU A 66 -4.00 19.25 9.95
CA LEU A 66 -4.36 17.83 9.99
C LEU A 66 -3.42 17.02 10.90
N PRO A 67 -3.94 16.04 11.67
CA PRO A 67 -3.09 15.11 12.37
C PRO A 67 -2.38 14.19 11.36
N VAL A 68 -1.15 13.80 11.70
CA VAL A 68 -0.39 12.85 10.89
C VAL A 68 -0.76 11.43 11.33
N THR A 69 -1.75 10.85 10.65
CA THR A 69 -2.25 9.47 10.84
C THR A 69 -1.91 8.58 9.66
N ALA A 70 -2.09 7.27 9.77
CA ALA A 70 -2.01 6.34 8.65
C ALA A 70 -3.06 6.68 7.58
N SER A 71 -4.30 6.96 8.01
CA SER A 71 -5.47 7.20 7.16
C SER A 71 -5.35 8.36 6.18
N ALA A 72 -6.00 8.20 5.02
CA ALA A 72 -6.22 9.27 4.06
C ALA A 72 -7.38 10.15 4.56
N PRO A 73 -7.22 11.48 4.67
CA PRO A 73 -8.35 12.33 5.02
C PRO A 73 -9.41 12.26 3.91
N THR A 74 -10.66 11.98 4.26
CA THR A 74 -11.80 11.99 3.32
C THR A 74 -12.62 13.26 3.47
N LEU A 75 -13.40 13.60 2.44
CA LEU A 75 -14.41 14.65 2.50
C LEU A 75 -15.81 14.06 2.35
N SER A 76 -16.72 14.50 3.20
CA SER A 76 -18.14 14.17 3.14
C SER A 76 -18.98 15.43 2.92
N VAL A 77 -20.05 15.33 2.13
CA VAL A 77 -21.05 16.39 1.96
C VAL A 77 -22.39 15.91 2.48
N ASP A 78 -23.00 16.68 3.40
CA ASP A 78 -24.27 16.35 4.05
C ASP A 78 -24.33 14.91 4.60
N GLY A 79 -23.17 14.41 5.06
CA GLY A 79 -23.01 13.05 5.61
C GLY A 79 -22.76 11.95 4.59
N VAL A 80 -22.66 12.27 3.29
CA VAL A 80 -22.26 11.35 2.23
C VAL A 80 -20.76 11.46 2.00
N ASP A 81 -20.02 10.38 2.26
CA ASP A 81 -18.59 10.30 1.99
C ASP A 81 -18.32 10.34 0.47
N LEU A 82 -17.56 11.33 0.04
CA LEU A 82 -17.16 11.54 -1.34
C LEU A 82 -15.80 10.91 -1.66
N GLY A 83 -15.06 10.47 -0.65
CA GLY A 83 -13.77 9.79 -0.78
C GLY A 83 -12.56 10.65 -0.38
N PRO A 84 -11.34 10.15 -0.64
CA PRO A 84 -10.11 10.76 -0.16
C PRO A 84 -9.82 12.10 -0.83
N ALA A 85 -9.51 13.09 0.00
CA ALA A 85 -9.18 14.43 -0.44
C ALA A 85 -7.68 14.67 -0.52
N VAL A 86 -7.31 15.65 -1.33
CA VAL A 86 -5.96 16.17 -1.45
C VAL A 86 -5.71 17.16 -0.34
N GLU A 87 -4.71 16.87 0.48
CA GLU A 87 -4.23 17.76 1.54
C GLU A 87 -3.41 18.92 0.95
N SER A 88 -3.69 20.15 1.39
CA SER A 88 -2.91 21.33 1.03
C SER A 88 -1.47 21.25 1.56
N ALA A 89 -0.55 22.01 0.95
CA ALA A 89 0.86 21.98 1.37
C ALA A 89 1.10 22.42 2.82
N ASP A 90 0.23 23.27 3.38
CA ASP A 90 0.26 23.72 4.78
C ASP A 90 -0.60 22.85 5.72
N GLY A 91 -1.25 21.80 5.19
CA GLY A 91 -2.11 20.88 5.92
C GLY A 91 -3.37 21.52 6.51
N ARG A 92 -3.79 22.68 5.97
CA ARG A 92 -4.93 23.47 6.45
C ARG A 92 -6.14 23.49 5.53
N SER A 93 -6.09 22.83 4.39
CA SER A 93 -7.30 22.57 3.61
C SER A 93 -7.27 21.19 2.96
N LEU A 94 -8.48 20.70 2.71
CA LEU A 94 -8.74 19.47 1.98
C LEU A 94 -9.50 19.82 0.73
N THR A 95 -9.08 19.26 -0.40
CA THR A 95 -9.75 19.48 -1.69
C THR A 95 -10.07 18.16 -2.35
N LEU A 96 -11.32 17.99 -2.78
CA LEU A 96 -11.76 16.85 -3.56
C LEU A 96 -12.53 17.35 -4.78
N VAL A 97 -12.19 16.84 -5.96
CA VAL A 97 -13.03 17.02 -7.14
C VAL A 97 -14.00 15.86 -7.22
N THR A 98 -15.29 16.17 -7.11
CA THR A 98 -16.40 15.23 -7.28
C THR A 98 -17.27 15.66 -8.45
N ALA A 99 -18.08 14.76 -8.96
CA ALA A 99 -19.09 15.12 -9.94
C ALA A 99 -20.51 15.09 -9.43
N ASP A 100 -20.70 14.75 -8.16
CA ASP A 100 -22.01 14.65 -7.54
C ASP A 100 -22.69 16.02 -7.56
N PRO A 101 -23.78 16.22 -8.34
CA PRO A 101 -24.46 17.50 -8.40
C PRO A 101 -25.13 17.91 -7.09
N SER A 102 -25.35 16.97 -6.16
CA SER A 102 -25.91 17.29 -4.85
C SER A 102 -25.02 18.23 -4.04
N VAL A 103 -23.71 18.25 -4.32
CA VAL A 103 -22.77 19.15 -3.63
C VAL A 103 -22.98 20.62 -4.01
N ALA A 104 -23.65 20.90 -5.14
CA ALA A 104 -24.06 22.25 -5.50
C ALA A 104 -25.16 22.81 -4.59
N ASP A 105 -25.84 21.94 -3.83
CA ASP A 105 -26.85 22.29 -2.82
C ASP A 105 -26.37 21.92 -1.40
N ALA A 106 -25.06 21.75 -1.20
CA ALA A 106 -24.47 21.31 0.07
C ALA A 106 -24.84 22.25 1.23
N ASN A 107 -25.10 21.67 2.41
CA ASN A 107 -25.32 22.42 3.65
C ASN A 107 -24.11 22.32 4.59
N ALA A 108 -23.39 21.21 4.54
CA ALA A 108 -22.18 20.97 5.32
C ALA A 108 -21.16 20.14 4.53
N VAL A 109 -19.90 20.53 4.64
CA VAL A 109 -18.74 19.71 4.24
C VAL A 109 -17.99 19.34 5.52
N THR A 110 -17.66 18.06 5.69
CA THR A 110 -16.92 17.56 6.86
C THR A 110 -15.78 16.64 6.44
N THR A 111 -14.82 16.42 7.34
CA THR A 111 -13.75 15.44 7.16
C THR A 111 -13.70 14.46 8.34
N ASP A 112 -13.29 13.22 8.07
CA ASP A 112 -13.01 12.20 9.08
C ASP A 112 -11.63 12.37 9.77
N ALA A 113 -10.80 13.27 9.25
CA ALA A 113 -9.40 13.41 9.65
C ALA A 113 -9.18 13.79 11.13
N PHE A 114 -10.23 14.26 11.82
CA PHE A 114 -10.20 14.59 13.26
C PHE A 114 -11.09 13.67 14.11
N GLY A 115 -11.50 12.54 13.54
CA GLY A 115 -12.56 11.67 14.07
C GLY A 115 -13.95 12.14 13.63
N VAL A 116 -14.86 11.19 13.41
CA VAL A 116 -16.21 11.51 12.93
C VAL A 116 -17.07 12.05 14.08
N GLN A 117 -17.64 13.25 13.93
CA GLN A 117 -18.84 13.63 14.69
C GLN A 117 -20.07 12.98 14.05
N THR A 118 -20.39 11.74 14.41
CA THR A 118 -21.69 11.18 14.00
C THR A 118 -22.79 11.62 14.96
N ASN A 119 -23.69 12.47 14.47
CA ASN A 119 -25.09 12.47 14.88
C ASN A 119 -25.76 11.18 14.37
N ALA A 120 -25.41 10.03 14.94
CA ALA A 120 -26.09 8.77 14.66
C ALA A 120 -27.43 8.76 15.40
N ARG A 121 -28.54 8.69 14.64
CA ARG A 121 -29.85 8.33 15.19
C ARG A 121 -29.71 7.02 15.95
N GLN A 122 -29.86 7.10 17.26
CA GLN A 122 -29.85 5.98 18.20
C GLN A 122 -30.95 4.98 17.82
N GLY A 123 -30.57 3.91 17.13
CA GLY A 123 -31.26 2.63 17.26
C GLY A 123 -30.76 2.00 18.55
N THR A 124 -31.65 1.84 19.54
CA THR A 124 -31.34 1.28 20.85
C THR A 124 -30.80 -0.16 20.69
N PRO A 125 -29.52 -0.45 20.98
CA PRO A 125 -29.05 -1.82 21.04
C PRO A 125 -29.51 -2.42 22.37
N ALA A 126 -30.10 -3.62 22.31
CA ALA A 126 -30.33 -4.41 23.51
C ALA A 126 -28.99 -4.64 24.23
N THR A 127 -28.88 -4.22 25.49
CA THR A 127 -27.68 -4.36 26.31
C THR A 127 -27.48 -5.82 26.73
N PRO A 128 -26.46 -6.56 26.25
CA PRO A 128 -26.05 -7.78 26.90
C PRO A 128 -25.09 -7.38 28.01
N ARG A 129 -25.47 -7.70 29.24
CA ARG A 129 -24.54 -7.68 30.37
C ARG A 129 -23.44 -8.70 30.05
N ALA A 130 -22.19 -8.24 29.92
CA ALA A 130 -21.04 -9.11 29.70
C ALA A 130 -21.05 -10.26 30.71
N LYS A 131 -21.38 -11.47 30.26
CA LYS A 131 -21.15 -12.69 31.01
C LYS A 131 -19.76 -13.18 30.66
N LYS A 132 -19.09 -13.67 31.70
CA LYS A 132 -17.74 -14.24 31.72
C LYS A 132 -17.45 -15.03 30.43
N PRO A 133 -16.30 -14.79 29.75
CA PRO A 133 -15.94 -15.53 28.55
C PRO A 133 -15.91 -17.04 28.81
N ALA A 134 -16.10 -17.82 27.75
CA ALA A 134 -15.83 -19.26 27.76
C ALA A 134 -14.44 -19.53 28.37
N PRO A 135 -14.25 -20.64 29.10
CA PRO A 135 -12.96 -20.92 29.73
C PRO A 135 -11.85 -20.90 28.65
N PRO A 136 -10.80 -20.07 28.82
CA PRO A 136 -9.77 -19.95 27.80
C PRO A 136 -9.03 -21.27 27.67
N ILE A 137 -8.77 -21.68 26.41
CA ILE A 137 -7.70 -22.63 26.15
C ILE A 137 -6.42 -21.93 26.59
N THR A 138 -5.70 -22.53 27.53
CA THR A 138 -4.44 -21.95 28.00
C THR A 138 -3.37 -22.24 26.96
N PRO A 139 -2.82 -21.23 26.25
CA PRO A 139 -1.83 -21.46 25.24
C PRO A 139 -0.60 -22.12 25.85
N ARG A 140 0.05 -22.99 25.07
CA ARG A 140 1.30 -23.60 25.52
C ARG A 140 2.43 -22.58 25.39
N THR A 141 3.21 -22.39 26.44
CA THR A 141 4.43 -21.57 26.33
C THR A 141 5.54 -22.33 25.59
N LEU A 142 6.27 -21.64 24.70
CA LEU A 142 7.49 -22.18 24.10
C LEU A 142 8.56 -22.48 25.16
N ARG A 143 9.53 -23.32 24.79
CA ARG A 143 10.72 -23.57 25.63
C ARG A 143 11.79 -22.50 25.44
N ALA A 144 11.97 -22.03 24.20
CA ALA A 144 12.91 -20.99 23.83
C ALA A 144 12.17 -19.66 23.71
N ASP A 145 12.83 -18.59 24.12
CA ASP A 145 12.31 -17.24 24.01
C ASP A 145 12.98 -16.51 22.84
N PRO A 146 12.22 -16.11 21.81
CA PRO A 146 12.79 -15.39 20.68
C PRO A 146 13.36 -14.01 21.05
N ALA A 147 12.81 -13.34 22.08
CA ALA A 147 13.27 -12.03 22.54
C ALA A 147 14.56 -12.08 23.38
N LYS A 148 14.96 -13.28 23.81
CA LYS A 148 16.15 -13.46 24.63
C LYS A 148 17.41 -13.05 23.84
N LEU A 149 18.19 -12.15 24.42
CA LEU A 149 19.48 -11.74 23.88
C LEU A 149 20.42 -12.94 23.71
N GLY A 150 21.10 -12.99 22.58
CA GLY A 150 22.09 -14.01 22.27
C GLY A 150 23.48 -13.67 22.83
N SER A 151 24.50 -14.39 22.35
CA SER A 151 25.87 -14.29 22.85
C SER A 151 26.77 -13.33 22.07
N TYR A 152 26.33 -12.82 20.91
CA TYR A 152 27.16 -11.93 20.10
C TYR A 152 27.23 -10.54 20.74
N HIS A 153 28.42 -9.94 20.73
CA HIS A 153 28.54 -8.51 20.98
C HIS A 153 28.01 -7.74 19.78
N VAL A 154 27.27 -6.66 20.03
CA VAL A 154 26.65 -5.84 18.98
C VAL A 154 27.36 -4.49 18.94
N SER A 155 28.00 -4.17 17.82
CA SER A 155 28.44 -2.81 17.51
C SER A 155 27.27 -2.05 16.89
N GLU A 156 27.07 -0.80 17.31
CA GLU A 156 25.97 0.03 16.82
C GLU A 156 26.55 1.32 16.21
N ALA A 157 25.99 1.76 15.09
CA ALA A 157 26.26 3.09 14.54
C ALA A 157 25.05 3.62 13.79
N THR A 158 24.75 4.91 13.94
CA THR A 158 23.88 5.61 12.98
C THR A 158 24.66 5.92 11.71
N TYR A 159 23.96 6.07 10.59
CA TYR A 159 24.52 6.68 9.39
C TYR A 159 23.59 7.78 8.91
N ALA A 160 24.15 8.88 8.39
CA ALA A 160 23.40 9.93 7.72
C ALA A 160 24.21 10.48 6.53
N PHE A 161 23.74 10.22 5.31
CA PHE A 161 24.36 10.77 4.09
C PHE A 161 23.88 12.18 3.75
N GLY A 162 22.86 12.69 4.46
CA GLY A 162 22.24 14.01 4.24
C GLY A 162 20.75 13.91 4.00
N ASP A 163 20.06 15.06 4.06
CA ASP A 163 18.60 15.16 3.99
C ASP A 163 18.04 15.07 2.56
N GLN A 164 18.90 15.19 1.53
CA GLN A 164 18.51 15.07 0.11
C GLN A 164 19.52 14.19 -0.67
N ALA A 165 19.83 13.02 -0.12
CA ALA A 165 20.81 12.07 -0.64
C ALA A 165 20.26 11.11 -1.72
N LEU A 166 18.96 10.80 -1.71
CA LEU A 166 18.34 9.83 -2.64
C LEU A 166 17.17 10.43 -3.42
N PRO A 167 17.05 10.18 -4.73
CA PRO A 167 15.81 10.48 -5.45
C PRO A 167 14.69 9.55 -4.96
N LEU A 168 13.51 10.11 -4.67
CA LEU A 168 12.36 9.33 -4.23
C LEU A 168 11.55 8.84 -5.45
N LEU A 169 11.37 7.52 -5.56
CA LEU A 169 10.58 6.90 -6.63
C LEU A 169 9.14 7.42 -6.59
N ASN A 170 8.61 7.89 -7.72
CA ASN A 170 7.24 8.40 -7.87
C ASN A 170 6.90 9.68 -7.07
N PHE A 171 7.89 10.55 -6.81
CA PHE A 171 7.73 11.86 -6.14
C PHE A 171 8.12 13.08 -7.01
N GLY A 172 8.00 12.98 -8.33
CA GLY A 172 8.20 14.13 -9.21
C GLY A 172 9.61 14.75 -9.18
N GLY A 173 10.64 13.96 -8.85
CA GLY A 173 12.04 14.40 -8.81
C GLY A 173 12.53 14.92 -7.46
N ILE A 174 11.70 14.87 -6.42
CA ILE A 174 12.12 15.20 -5.05
C ILE A 174 13.15 14.20 -4.55
N ARG A 175 14.06 14.70 -3.71
CA ARG A 175 15.08 13.90 -3.02
C ARG A 175 14.78 13.85 -1.52
N GLY A 176 15.03 12.71 -0.91
CA GLY A 176 14.87 12.47 0.51
C GLY A 176 16.18 12.10 1.18
N GLU A 177 16.11 11.93 2.50
CA GLU A 177 17.25 11.55 3.31
C GLU A 177 17.72 10.14 3.02
N PHE A 178 18.98 9.88 3.37
CA PHE A 178 19.47 8.51 3.46
C PHE A 178 20.18 8.30 4.79
N GLU A 179 19.39 7.94 5.79
CA GLU A 179 19.85 7.78 7.17
C GLU A 179 19.24 6.53 7.82
N GLY A 180 19.87 6.07 8.90
CA GLY A 180 19.38 4.94 9.68
C GLY A 180 20.37 4.54 10.77
N LYS A 181 20.14 3.35 11.34
CA LYS A 181 21.00 2.74 12.37
C LYS A 181 21.32 1.30 12.04
N ILE A 182 22.59 0.93 12.15
CA ILE A 182 23.13 -0.41 11.91
C ILE A 182 23.45 -1.05 13.26
N TYR A 183 23.04 -2.30 13.43
CA TYR A 183 23.39 -3.19 14.55
C TYR A 183 24.14 -4.37 13.94
N LEU A 184 25.45 -4.40 14.16
CA LEU A 184 26.35 -5.37 13.56
C LEU A 184 26.87 -6.34 14.64
N PRO A 185 26.52 -7.63 14.58
CA PRO A 185 27.11 -8.61 15.48
C PRO A 185 28.57 -8.91 15.12
N ASP A 186 29.33 -9.27 16.14
CA ASP A 186 30.69 -9.78 16.01
C ASP A 186 30.75 -11.23 15.50
N GLY A 187 31.93 -11.85 15.57
CA GLY A 187 32.20 -13.20 15.08
C GLY A 187 32.58 -13.26 13.59
N THR A 188 32.88 -14.45 13.05
CA THR A 188 33.34 -14.66 11.67
C THR A 188 32.19 -14.94 10.69
N GLY A 189 32.38 -14.63 9.41
CA GLY A 189 31.43 -14.96 8.32
C GLY A 189 30.37 -13.89 8.05
N GLU A 190 29.56 -14.15 7.02
CA GLU A 190 28.42 -13.32 6.67
C GLU A 190 27.23 -13.59 7.61
N LYS A 191 26.37 -12.57 7.77
CA LYS A 191 25.22 -12.55 8.67
C LYS A 191 23.96 -12.26 7.85
N PRO A 192 22.84 -12.98 8.07
CA PRO A 192 21.57 -12.63 7.46
C PRO A 192 21.20 -11.18 7.79
N VAL A 193 20.59 -10.48 6.84
CA VAL A 193 20.31 -9.05 6.95
C VAL A 193 18.82 -8.83 7.23
N VAL A 194 18.51 -8.01 8.22
CA VAL A 194 17.14 -7.57 8.52
C VAL A 194 17.03 -6.05 8.35
N ILE A 195 16.10 -5.59 7.51
CA ILE A 195 15.77 -4.17 7.37
C ILE A 195 14.49 -3.87 8.14
N LEU A 196 14.51 -2.86 9.01
CA LEU A 196 13.35 -2.35 9.73
C LEU A 196 12.98 -0.97 9.17
N LEU A 197 11.72 -0.79 8.78
CA LEU A 197 11.23 0.45 8.19
C LEU A 197 10.05 0.98 9.01
N HIS A 198 10.14 2.22 9.48
CA HIS A 198 9.02 2.87 10.14
C HIS A 198 7.94 3.34 9.15
N GLY A 199 6.74 3.57 9.68
CA GLY A 199 5.59 4.01 8.93
C GLY A 199 5.43 5.51 8.81
N ARG A 200 4.24 5.92 8.37
CA ARG A 200 3.84 7.33 8.36
C ARG A 200 3.66 7.81 9.79
N HIS A 201 4.36 8.89 10.10
CA HIS A 201 4.28 9.61 11.35
C HIS A 201 4.86 11.01 11.17
N SER A 202 4.66 11.89 12.15
CA SER A 202 5.26 13.24 12.13
C SER A 202 6.77 13.17 11.84
N SER A 203 7.24 13.95 10.88
CA SER A 203 8.64 13.90 10.40
C SER A 203 9.55 14.91 11.08
N CYS A 204 9.01 16.08 11.44
CA CYS A 204 9.76 17.21 11.97
C CYS A 204 9.12 17.74 13.26
N TYR A 205 9.93 18.23 14.19
CA TYR A 205 9.49 18.88 15.42
C TYR A 205 10.34 20.10 15.75
N GLY A 206 9.88 20.92 16.70
CA GLY A 206 10.59 22.10 17.20
C GLY A 206 9.80 23.40 17.02
N PRO A 207 10.17 24.47 17.75
CA PRO A 207 9.41 25.72 17.78
C PRO A 207 9.63 26.63 16.56
N GLY A 208 10.60 26.34 15.69
CA GLY A 208 10.87 27.14 14.49
C GLY A 208 9.76 27.11 13.44
N ALA A 209 9.84 28.00 12.46
CA ALA A 209 8.97 27.98 11.29
C ALA A 209 9.15 26.67 10.50
N ALA A 210 8.04 26.10 10.01
CA ALA A 210 8.08 24.91 9.17
C ALA A 210 8.68 25.25 7.80
N ASN A 211 9.48 24.34 7.23
CA ASN A 211 9.93 24.46 5.85
C ASN A 211 8.71 24.41 4.90
N PRO A 212 8.48 25.41 4.03
CA PRO A 212 7.40 25.37 3.03
C PRO A 212 7.54 24.21 2.03
N ALA A 213 8.76 23.71 1.81
CA ALA A 213 9.02 22.52 1.01
C ALA A 213 8.77 21.21 1.79
N ARG A 214 8.35 21.29 3.06
CA ARG A 214 8.08 20.21 4.03
C ARG A 214 9.30 19.41 4.48
N TRP A 215 10.22 19.14 3.55
CA TRP A 215 11.49 18.46 3.80
C TRP A 215 12.64 19.14 3.04
N PRO A 216 13.84 19.28 3.62
CA PRO A 216 14.24 18.90 4.98
C PRO A 216 13.51 19.68 6.08
N CYS A 217 13.67 19.30 7.35
CA CYS A 217 13.02 20.02 8.46
C CYS A 217 13.47 21.49 8.55
N LEU A 218 14.67 21.80 8.06
CA LEU A 218 15.20 23.15 7.87
C LEU A 218 14.99 23.62 6.44
N ALA A 219 14.77 24.92 6.25
CA ALA A 219 14.59 25.51 4.92
C ALA A 219 15.91 25.64 4.14
N THR A 220 17.02 25.87 4.84
CA THR A 220 18.38 25.94 4.29
C THR A 220 19.38 25.33 5.29
N PRO A 221 20.55 24.86 4.84
CA PRO A 221 21.56 24.27 5.74
C PRO A 221 22.05 25.22 6.85
N ASP A 222 22.03 26.52 6.59
CA ASP A 222 22.46 27.59 7.49
C ASP A 222 21.30 28.23 8.28
N SER A 223 20.09 27.67 8.17
CA SER A 223 18.91 28.18 8.85
C SER A 223 19.10 28.15 10.37
N THR A 224 18.72 29.25 11.04
CA THR A 224 18.70 29.33 12.51
C THR A 224 17.39 28.84 13.12
N GLU A 225 16.47 28.33 12.30
CA GLU A 225 15.20 27.79 12.78
C GLU A 225 15.45 26.59 13.68
N GLN A 226 14.78 26.55 14.82
CA GLN A 226 14.90 25.44 15.77
C GLN A 226 13.95 24.31 15.36
N ARG A 227 14.33 23.57 14.31
CA ARG A 227 13.59 22.43 13.76
C ARG A 227 14.51 21.23 13.58
N TRP A 228 14.00 20.05 13.91
CA TRP A 228 14.76 18.79 13.87
C TRP A 228 13.87 17.64 13.37
N SER A 229 14.51 16.62 12.81
CA SER A 229 13.88 15.38 12.38
C SER A 229 13.48 14.51 13.57
N ILE A 230 12.32 13.87 13.51
CA ILE A 230 11.90 12.87 14.50
C ILE A 230 12.57 11.53 14.11
N PRO A 231 13.44 10.94 14.95
CA PRO A 231 14.23 9.77 14.58
C PRO A 231 13.42 8.48 14.73
N SER A 232 12.30 8.37 14.02
CA SER A 232 11.35 7.24 14.11
C SER A 232 12.01 5.87 13.92
N TYR A 233 13.10 5.80 13.16
CA TYR A 233 13.89 4.58 12.95
C TYR A 233 14.58 4.05 14.23
N LEU A 234 14.78 4.88 15.26
CA LEU A 234 15.34 4.44 16.55
C LEU A 234 14.32 3.72 17.44
N GLY A 235 13.03 3.75 17.06
CA GLY A 235 11.93 3.16 17.82
C GLY A 235 11.96 1.64 17.97
N TYR A 236 12.82 0.95 17.23
CA TYR A 236 12.90 -0.52 17.15
C TYR A 236 14.20 -1.09 17.76
N ASP A 237 14.84 -0.34 18.65
CA ASP A 237 16.10 -0.73 19.32
C ASP A 237 16.01 -2.13 19.98
N ALA A 238 14.89 -2.46 20.63
CA ALA A 238 14.71 -3.73 21.33
C ALA A 238 14.69 -4.96 20.40
N PRO A 239 13.80 -5.04 19.38
CA PRO A 239 13.85 -6.14 18.40
C PRO A 239 15.17 -6.17 17.63
N ALA A 240 15.76 -5.02 17.30
CA ALA A 240 17.03 -4.96 16.59
C ALA A 240 18.18 -5.56 17.41
N ARG A 241 18.28 -5.24 18.72
CA ARG A 241 19.28 -5.84 19.62
C ARG A 241 19.02 -7.32 19.89
N ALA A 242 17.76 -7.74 20.01
CA ALA A 242 17.41 -9.15 20.16
C ALA A 242 17.87 -9.97 18.96
N LEU A 243 17.64 -9.48 17.74
CA LEU A 243 18.16 -10.10 16.52
C LEU A 243 19.68 -10.01 16.44
N ALA A 244 20.27 -8.82 16.57
CA ALA A 244 21.71 -8.66 16.41
C ALA A 244 22.52 -9.51 17.38
N SER A 245 22.15 -9.53 18.67
CA SER A 245 22.83 -10.40 19.65
C SER A 245 22.69 -11.90 19.37
N ASN A 246 21.72 -12.32 18.54
CA ASN A 246 21.56 -13.69 18.04
C ASN A 246 22.18 -13.94 16.65
N GLY A 247 22.94 -12.98 16.10
CA GLY A 247 23.77 -13.18 14.91
C GLY A 247 23.17 -12.68 13.59
N TYR A 248 22.30 -11.67 13.63
CA TYR A 248 21.71 -11.04 12.45
C TYR A 248 22.25 -9.62 12.28
N ALA A 249 22.60 -9.18 11.07
CA ALA A 249 22.89 -7.77 10.83
C ALA A 249 21.56 -7.04 10.66
N VAL A 250 21.28 -6.04 11.51
CA VAL A 250 20.01 -5.31 11.47
C VAL A 250 20.26 -3.87 11.05
N VAL A 251 19.43 -3.34 10.16
CA VAL A 251 19.44 -1.93 9.77
C VAL A 251 18.04 -1.34 9.90
N SER A 252 17.88 -0.32 10.74
CA SER A 252 16.62 0.41 10.88
C SER A 252 16.71 1.74 10.13
N VAL A 253 15.83 1.98 9.16
CA VAL A 253 15.96 3.08 8.19
C VAL A 253 14.88 4.16 8.39
N SER A 254 15.25 5.41 8.12
CA SER A 254 14.35 6.56 8.17
C SER A 254 13.62 6.76 6.84
N ALA A 255 12.37 7.20 6.91
CA ALA A 255 11.49 7.50 5.77
C ALA A 255 10.71 8.80 5.98
N ASN A 256 11.33 9.75 6.65
CA ASN A 256 10.77 11.06 6.99
C ASN A 256 10.51 11.94 5.77
N ALA A 257 11.39 11.98 4.75
CA ALA A 257 11.07 12.73 3.51
C ALA A 257 9.87 12.15 2.78
N ILE A 258 9.69 10.83 2.83
CA ILE A 258 8.51 10.16 2.27
C ILE A 258 7.29 10.59 3.10
N ASN A 259 7.32 10.48 4.43
CA ASN A 259 6.23 10.91 5.31
C ASN A 259 5.84 12.38 5.09
N ALA A 260 6.81 13.26 4.85
CA ALA A 260 6.58 14.70 4.65
C ALA A 260 5.91 15.03 3.31
N ASN A 261 5.75 14.06 2.40
CA ASN A 261 5.28 14.31 1.04
C ASN A 261 4.27 13.29 0.52
N ASP A 262 4.04 12.17 1.22
CA ASP A 262 3.37 11.00 0.67
C ASP A 262 1.91 11.26 0.29
N ASN A 263 1.13 11.92 1.15
CA ASN A 263 -0.25 12.31 0.88
C ASN A 263 -0.38 13.24 -0.34
N GLN A 264 0.59 14.15 -0.51
CA GLN A 264 0.49 15.24 -1.48
C GLN A 264 1.00 14.84 -2.86
N LEU A 265 2.04 14.00 -2.93
CA LEU A 265 2.83 13.84 -4.16
C LEU A 265 2.89 12.41 -4.70
N ALA A 266 2.60 11.39 -3.89
CA ALA A 266 2.68 10.01 -4.33
C ALA A 266 1.29 9.43 -4.62
N ALA A 267 1.11 8.84 -5.81
CA ALA A 267 -0.17 8.28 -6.21
C ALA A 267 -0.63 7.12 -5.28
N ASP A 268 0.34 6.37 -4.76
CA ASP A 268 0.21 5.18 -3.92
C ASP A 268 0.41 5.46 -2.42
N TYR A 269 0.55 6.73 -2.05
CA TYR A 269 0.88 7.18 -0.69
C TYR A 269 2.24 6.67 -0.17
N GLY A 270 3.20 6.52 -1.09
CA GLY A 270 4.62 6.32 -0.77
C GLY A 270 5.02 4.87 -0.57
N ALA A 271 4.14 3.90 -0.83
CA ALA A 271 4.44 2.47 -0.67
C ALA A 271 5.64 2.04 -1.53
N GLN A 272 5.67 2.39 -2.81
CA GLN A 272 6.75 2.08 -3.73
C GLN A 272 8.03 2.85 -3.42
N ALA A 273 7.94 4.11 -2.99
CA ALA A 273 9.11 4.87 -2.54
C ALA A 273 9.76 4.24 -1.30
N ARG A 274 8.95 3.76 -0.35
CA ARG A 274 9.41 2.98 0.80
C ARG A 274 10.04 1.66 0.37
N GLY A 275 9.43 0.99 -0.60
CA GLY A 275 9.98 -0.24 -1.18
C GLY A 275 11.34 -0.01 -1.82
N GLU A 276 11.48 1.03 -2.63
CA GLU A 276 12.73 1.39 -3.28
C GLU A 276 13.79 1.86 -2.28
N LEU A 277 13.42 2.58 -1.22
CA LEU A 277 14.33 2.96 -0.13
C LEU A 277 14.97 1.72 0.54
N ILE A 278 14.21 0.64 0.73
CA ILE A 278 14.74 -0.63 1.21
C ILE A 278 15.73 -1.21 0.20
N LEU A 279 15.39 -1.22 -1.10
CA LEU A 279 16.28 -1.74 -2.14
C LEU A 279 17.55 -0.88 -2.30
N ASP A 280 17.46 0.43 -2.15
CA ASP A 280 18.61 1.35 -2.12
C ASP A 280 19.50 1.11 -0.90
N THR A 281 18.90 0.84 0.25
CA THR A 281 19.62 0.42 1.46
C THR A 281 20.38 -0.88 1.20
N LEU A 282 19.75 -1.91 0.63
CA LEU A 282 20.41 -3.17 0.29
C LEU A 282 21.51 -2.99 -0.77
N ARG A 283 21.34 -2.08 -1.75
CA ARG A 283 22.38 -1.74 -2.73
C ARG A 283 23.58 -1.03 -2.07
N MET A 284 23.32 -0.11 -1.13
CA MET A 284 24.36 0.55 -0.33
C MET A 284 25.15 -0.49 0.48
N LEU A 285 24.45 -1.38 1.19
CA LEU A 285 25.04 -2.48 1.96
C LEU A 285 25.81 -3.45 1.07
N LYS A 286 25.33 -3.74 -0.16
CA LYS A 286 26.05 -4.57 -1.15
C LYS A 286 27.40 -3.97 -1.52
N LYS A 287 27.45 -2.66 -1.76
CA LYS A 287 28.71 -1.95 -2.05
C LYS A 287 29.65 -1.98 -0.84
N ALA A 288 29.14 -1.68 0.36
CA ALA A 288 29.92 -1.74 1.60
C ALA A 288 30.46 -3.16 1.87
N ASN A 289 29.62 -4.19 1.71
CA ASN A 289 29.99 -5.60 1.87
C ASN A 289 31.11 -6.02 0.90
N ALA A 290 31.07 -5.49 -0.32
CA ALA A 290 32.09 -5.71 -1.34
C ALA A 290 33.39 -4.88 -1.12
N GLY A 291 33.46 -4.04 -0.08
CA GLY A 291 34.59 -3.14 0.16
C GLY A 291 34.71 -2.01 -0.88
N GLN A 292 33.62 -1.71 -1.58
CA GLN A 292 33.58 -0.62 -2.55
C GLN A 292 33.34 0.72 -1.82
N GLN A 293 33.81 1.80 -2.44
CA GLN A 293 33.52 3.14 -1.94
C GLN A 293 32.02 3.43 -2.03
N VAL A 294 31.43 3.83 -0.89
CA VAL A 294 30.04 4.27 -0.78
C VAL A 294 30.05 5.77 -0.51
N VAL A 295 29.52 6.53 -1.46
CA VAL A 295 29.40 7.99 -1.41
C VAL A 295 28.05 8.36 -2.01
N TYR A 296 27.35 9.29 -1.36
CA TYR A 296 26.12 9.89 -1.86
C TYR A 296 26.25 11.42 -1.83
N HIS A 297 25.63 12.06 -2.81
CA HIS A 297 25.57 13.51 -2.89
C HIS A 297 24.31 14.03 -2.18
N ASP A 298 24.52 14.82 -1.12
CA ASP A 298 23.46 15.55 -0.46
C ASP A 298 23.21 16.87 -1.17
N ALA A 299 22.09 16.95 -1.89
CA ALA A 299 21.72 18.15 -2.62
C ALA A 299 21.36 19.33 -1.70
N PHE A 300 21.06 19.07 -0.41
CA PHE A 300 20.72 20.13 0.53
C PHE A 300 21.96 20.93 0.94
N THR A 301 23.04 20.23 1.32
CA THR A 301 24.32 20.86 1.70
C THR A 301 25.30 21.06 0.53
N ASP A 302 24.98 20.51 -0.66
CA ASP A 302 25.87 20.47 -1.84
C ASP A 302 27.20 19.79 -1.52
N GLN A 303 27.15 18.65 -0.81
CA GLN A 303 28.33 17.89 -0.39
C GLN A 303 28.22 16.42 -0.78
N ASP A 304 29.35 15.83 -1.15
CA ASP A 304 29.49 14.38 -1.26
C ASP A 304 29.89 13.81 0.10
N VAL A 305 29.08 12.91 0.64
CA VAL A 305 29.31 12.28 1.95
C VAL A 305 29.67 10.82 1.75
N SER A 306 30.85 10.41 2.20
CA SER A 306 31.26 9.01 2.22
C SER A 306 30.65 8.25 3.40
N LEU A 307 30.55 6.92 3.31
CA LEU A 307 30.04 6.10 4.42
C LEU A 307 30.87 6.27 5.70
N GLY A 308 32.17 6.55 5.59
CA GLY A 308 33.01 6.80 6.76
C GLY A 308 32.68 8.11 7.47
N GLU A 309 32.23 9.13 6.73
CA GLU A 309 31.76 10.42 7.27
C GLU A 309 30.31 10.34 7.76
N ALA A 310 29.49 9.53 7.10
CA ALA A 310 28.09 9.33 7.46
C ALA A 310 27.93 8.58 8.80
N LEU A 311 28.86 7.67 9.13
CA LEU A 311 28.77 6.81 10.31
C LEU A 311 29.13 7.54 11.62
N ASP A 312 28.25 7.43 12.62
CA ASP A 312 28.50 7.84 14.00
C ASP A 312 28.24 6.67 14.97
N GLY A 313 29.27 6.29 15.74
CA GLY A 313 29.23 5.13 16.64
C GLY A 313 30.42 4.18 16.49
N ASP A 314 30.18 2.89 16.72
CA ASP A 314 31.23 1.85 16.88
C ASP A 314 31.61 1.13 15.57
N ILE A 315 30.91 1.41 14.46
CA ILE A 315 31.12 0.74 13.17
C ILE A 315 31.97 1.63 12.25
N ARG A 316 32.91 1.03 11.54
CA ARG A 316 33.66 1.64 10.44
C ARG A 316 33.33 0.93 9.11
N PRO A 317 33.54 1.57 7.95
CA PRO A 317 33.27 0.93 6.66
C PRO A 317 34.01 -0.41 6.46
N SER A 318 35.23 -0.55 7.01
CA SER A 318 36.00 -1.80 6.99
C SER A 318 35.32 -2.94 7.73
N ASP A 319 34.51 -2.62 8.74
CA ASP A 319 33.83 -3.61 9.58
C ASP A 319 32.64 -4.24 8.88
N LEU A 320 32.19 -3.71 7.74
CA LEU A 320 31.09 -4.26 6.94
C LEU A 320 31.54 -5.19 5.81
N VAL A 321 32.84 -5.23 5.51
CA VAL A 321 33.38 -5.99 4.37
C VAL A 321 33.25 -7.50 4.60
N ARG A 322 32.56 -8.20 3.70
CA ARG A 322 32.30 -9.65 3.76
C ARG A 322 31.60 -10.08 5.06
N ARG A 323 30.61 -9.30 5.47
CA ARG A 323 29.81 -9.49 6.69
C ARG A 323 28.33 -9.68 6.46
N LEU A 324 27.80 -9.33 5.30
CA LEU A 324 26.37 -9.25 5.05
C LEU A 324 25.96 -10.30 4.03
N ASP A 325 25.10 -11.24 4.42
CA ASP A 325 24.49 -12.20 3.51
C ASP A 325 23.24 -11.56 2.90
N LEU A 326 23.39 -11.05 1.68
CA LEU A 326 22.31 -10.38 0.94
C LEU A 326 21.46 -11.36 0.11
N ASP A 327 21.78 -12.65 0.18
CA ASP A 327 20.95 -13.75 -0.31
C ASP A 327 20.02 -14.30 0.81
N ASP A 328 20.14 -13.76 2.03
CA ASP A 328 19.31 -14.09 3.20
C ASP A 328 18.79 -12.84 3.91
N VAL A 329 17.73 -12.25 3.35
CA VAL A 329 17.18 -10.96 3.77
C VAL A 329 15.76 -11.10 4.35
N GLY A 330 15.54 -10.45 5.49
CA GLY A 330 14.23 -10.19 6.06
C GLY A 330 13.90 -8.71 6.10
N ILE A 331 12.63 -8.34 5.93
CA ILE A 331 12.19 -6.94 5.96
C ILE A 331 10.94 -6.78 6.84
N MET A 332 10.95 -5.79 7.72
CA MET A 332 9.82 -5.39 8.56
C MET A 332 9.40 -3.97 8.22
N GLY A 333 8.10 -3.73 8.12
CA GLY A 333 7.54 -2.41 7.87
C GLY A 333 6.34 -2.13 8.75
N HIS A 334 6.30 -0.95 9.38
CA HIS A 334 5.18 -0.54 10.24
C HIS A 334 4.19 0.36 9.48
N SER A 335 2.86 0.19 9.62
CA SER A 335 1.85 1.11 9.07
C SER A 335 1.94 1.20 7.54
N ARG A 336 2.06 2.41 6.96
CA ARG A 336 2.43 2.60 5.53
C ARG A 336 3.76 1.93 5.13
N GLY A 337 4.69 1.77 6.07
CA GLY A 337 5.91 0.98 5.88
C GLY A 337 5.62 -0.52 5.71
N GLY A 338 4.54 -1.03 6.30
CA GLY A 338 4.10 -2.41 6.14
C GLY A 338 3.63 -2.74 4.73
N GLU A 339 2.92 -1.81 4.09
CA GLU A 339 2.65 -1.88 2.65
C GLU A 339 3.94 -1.67 1.83
N GLY A 340 4.85 -0.80 2.30
CA GLY A 340 6.15 -0.55 1.67
C GLY A 340 7.06 -1.78 1.60
N VAL A 341 7.06 -2.67 2.60
CA VAL A 341 7.83 -3.94 2.51
C VAL A 341 7.21 -4.93 1.54
N VAL A 342 5.89 -4.92 1.35
CA VAL A 342 5.23 -5.68 0.28
C VAL A 342 5.64 -5.14 -1.09
N ALA A 343 5.64 -3.81 -1.25
CA ALA A 343 6.14 -3.16 -2.47
C ALA A 343 7.62 -3.49 -2.74
N ALA A 344 8.49 -3.48 -1.73
CA ALA A 344 9.90 -3.86 -1.86
C ALA A 344 10.06 -5.26 -2.44
N SER A 345 9.25 -6.22 -1.95
CA SER A 345 9.27 -7.60 -2.44
C SER A 345 8.79 -7.69 -3.89
N ASN A 346 7.72 -6.98 -4.25
CA ASN A 346 7.21 -6.96 -5.64
C ASN A 346 8.20 -6.33 -6.62
N LEU A 347 8.79 -5.18 -6.25
CA LEU A 347 9.84 -4.50 -7.04
C LEU A 347 11.06 -5.41 -7.21
N ASN A 348 11.50 -6.08 -6.15
CA ASN A 348 12.61 -7.04 -6.21
C ASN A 348 12.26 -8.22 -7.13
N ASP A 349 11.11 -8.86 -6.95
CA ASP A 349 10.72 -10.03 -7.73
C ASP A 349 10.46 -9.73 -9.21
N ALA A 350 10.16 -8.47 -9.58
CA ALA A 350 10.06 -8.03 -10.97
C ALA A 350 11.42 -7.98 -11.71
N LEU A 351 12.53 -7.87 -10.96
CA LEU A 351 13.89 -7.85 -11.51
C LEU A 351 14.30 -9.24 -12.04
N PRO A 352 15.24 -9.31 -13.01
CA PRO A 352 15.91 -10.55 -13.35
C PRO A 352 16.51 -11.21 -12.09
N VAL A 353 16.38 -12.53 -11.95
CA VAL A 353 16.81 -13.28 -10.74
C VAL A 353 18.24 -12.96 -10.30
N ALA A 354 19.18 -12.76 -11.23
CA ALA A 354 20.56 -12.40 -10.94
C ALA A 354 20.77 -11.00 -10.30
N GLN A 355 19.73 -10.16 -10.32
CA GLN A 355 19.72 -8.81 -9.74
C GLN A 355 18.89 -8.75 -8.45
N GLN A 356 18.16 -9.82 -8.12
CA GLN A 356 17.31 -9.88 -6.93
C GLN A 356 18.16 -10.01 -5.67
N PHE A 357 17.70 -9.40 -4.59
CA PHE A 357 18.11 -9.74 -3.23
C PHE A 357 17.33 -10.96 -2.74
N GLY A 358 17.92 -11.72 -1.82
CA GLY A 358 17.29 -12.90 -1.23
C GLY A 358 16.26 -12.57 -0.15
N ILE A 359 15.24 -11.77 -0.47
CA ILE A 359 14.16 -11.41 0.45
C ILE A 359 13.29 -12.65 0.70
N LYS A 360 13.50 -13.33 1.85
CA LYS A 360 12.80 -14.57 2.23
C LYS A 360 11.68 -14.34 3.25
N ALA A 361 11.76 -13.27 4.03
CA ALA A 361 10.86 -12.97 5.14
C ALA A 361 10.32 -11.54 5.04
N VAL A 362 8.99 -11.38 5.04
CA VAL A 362 8.32 -10.08 5.04
C VAL A 362 7.39 -10.01 6.26
N LEU A 363 7.59 -9.00 7.12
CA LEU A 363 6.78 -8.78 8.33
C LEU A 363 6.11 -7.41 8.26
N PRO A 364 4.87 -7.33 7.76
CA PRO A 364 4.05 -6.14 7.89
C PRO A 364 3.54 -6.02 9.35
N LEU A 365 3.91 -4.95 10.04
CA LEU A 365 3.48 -4.61 11.40
C LEU A 365 2.40 -3.54 11.34
N ALA A 366 1.23 -3.79 11.92
CA ALA A 366 0.08 -2.89 11.90
C ALA A 366 -0.12 -2.20 10.53
N PRO A 367 -0.08 -2.95 9.41
CA PRO A 367 0.12 -2.33 8.12
C PRO A 367 -1.19 -1.78 7.54
N VAL A 368 -1.08 -0.73 6.73
CA VAL A 368 -2.11 -0.42 5.73
C VAL A 368 -2.02 -1.43 4.57
N ASP A 369 -3.02 -1.45 3.70
CA ASP A 369 -3.00 -2.17 2.41
C ASP A 369 -3.87 -1.46 1.37
N TYR A 370 -3.54 -0.20 1.08
CA TYR A 370 -4.32 0.66 0.19
C TYR A 370 -4.37 0.15 -1.25
N ASN A 371 -3.27 -0.41 -1.72
CA ASN A 371 -3.06 -0.87 -3.08
C ASN A 371 -3.48 -2.33 -3.28
N ARG A 372 -3.80 -3.07 -2.20
CA ARG A 372 -4.17 -4.49 -2.25
C ARG A 372 -3.11 -5.30 -3.01
N MET A 373 -1.85 -5.12 -2.62
CA MET A 373 -0.71 -5.76 -3.28
C MET A 373 -0.60 -7.21 -2.80
N SER A 374 -0.76 -8.16 -3.72
CA SER A 374 -0.47 -9.56 -3.43
C SER A 374 1.04 -9.81 -3.35
N LEU A 375 1.45 -10.72 -2.47
CA LEU A 375 2.83 -11.02 -2.09
C LEU A 375 3.19 -12.49 -2.37
N PRO A 376 3.89 -12.79 -3.48
CA PRO A 376 4.43 -14.11 -3.74
C PRO A 376 5.78 -14.33 -3.02
N ASN A 377 6.16 -15.60 -2.91
CA ASN A 377 7.55 -16.05 -2.79
C ASN A 377 8.32 -15.64 -1.53
N ALA A 378 7.65 -15.06 -0.53
CA ALA A 378 8.23 -14.75 0.78
C ALA A 378 7.36 -15.32 1.91
N ALA A 379 8.01 -15.90 2.92
CA ALA A 379 7.30 -16.20 4.16
C ALA A 379 6.80 -14.87 4.74
N THR A 380 5.56 -14.85 5.23
CA THR A 380 4.91 -13.62 5.69
C THR A 380 4.26 -13.81 7.04
N ALA A 381 4.49 -12.88 7.97
CA ALA A 381 3.75 -12.77 9.22
C ALA A 381 3.24 -11.34 9.38
N THR A 382 1.93 -11.14 9.25
CA THR A 382 1.29 -9.83 9.42
C THR A 382 0.81 -9.69 10.87
N ILE A 383 1.36 -8.73 11.61
CA ILE A 383 0.95 -8.45 12.99
C ILE A 383 -0.17 -7.40 12.99
N LEU A 384 -1.31 -7.73 13.58
CA LEU A 384 -2.50 -6.86 13.66
C LEU A 384 -2.79 -6.47 15.12
N PRO A 385 -2.76 -5.18 15.50
CA PRO A 385 -3.08 -4.74 16.86
C PRO A 385 -4.60 -4.62 17.08
N TYR A 386 -5.18 -5.28 18.08
CA TYR A 386 -6.66 -5.26 18.23
C TYR A 386 -7.24 -3.89 18.59
N CYS A 387 -6.52 -3.09 19.38
CA CYS A 387 -6.86 -1.73 19.78
C CYS A 387 -6.16 -0.67 18.90
N ASP A 388 -5.86 -1.01 17.64
CA ASP A 388 -5.32 -0.06 16.67
C ASP A 388 -6.34 1.06 16.42
N GLY A 389 -5.95 2.30 16.72
CA GLY A 389 -6.75 3.50 16.49
C GLY A 389 -6.36 4.28 15.24
N ASP A 390 -5.30 3.87 14.53
CA ASP A 390 -4.77 4.56 13.35
C ASP A 390 -5.10 3.81 12.04
N VAL A 391 -5.01 2.48 12.06
CA VAL A 391 -5.48 1.55 11.02
C VAL A 391 -6.57 0.69 11.64
N GLU A 392 -7.68 1.33 12.00
CA GLU A 392 -8.71 0.77 12.87
C GLU A 392 -9.41 -0.46 12.30
N ASN A 393 -9.43 -0.59 10.97
CA ASN A 393 -10.01 -1.71 10.27
C ASN A 393 -9.08 -2.92 10.13
N LEU A 394 -7.82 -2.82 10.58
CA LEU A 394 -6.81 -3.88 10.48
C LEU A 394 -6.66 -4.43 9.04
N MET A 395 -6.76 -3.54 8.05
CA MET A 395 -6.75 -3.90 6.62
C MET A 395 -5.52 -4.67 6.16
N GLY A 396 -4.44 -4.70 6.95
CA GLY A 396 -3.32 -5.61 6.78
C GLY A 396 -3.69 -7.08 6.61
N GLN A 397 -4.86 -7.50 7.08
CA GLN A 397 -5.42 -8.82 6.85
C GLN A 397 -5.51 -9.17 5.35
N HIS A 398 -5.80 -8.19 4.49
CA HIS A 398 -5.91 -8.38 3.04
C HIS A 398 -4.59 -8.87 2.41
N ILE A 399 -3.42 -8.50 2.95
CA ILE A 399 -2.11 -8.97 2.44
C ILE A 399 -2.06 -10.50 2.45
N VAL A 400 -2.54 -11.13 3.53
CA VAL A 400 -2.59 -12.60 3.65
C VAL A 400 -3.73 -13.17 2.81
N ASP A 401 -4.90 -12.53 2.84
CA ASP A 401 -6.10 -13.03 2.16
C ASP A 401 -5.98 -13.04 0.64
N ASP A 402 -5.44 -11.99 0.05
CA ASP A 402 -5.24 -11.91 -1.39
C ASP A 402 -4.09 -12.83 -1.82
N SER A 403 -3.04 -12.98 -1.02
CA SER A 403 -1.84 -13.71 -1.44
C SER A 403 -1.96 -15.24 -1.37
N ARG A 404 -2.75 -15.78 -0.42
CA ARG A 404 -2.74 -17.22 -0.08
C ARG A 404 -3.13 -18.16 -1.23
N HIS A 405 -3.95 -17.70 -2.18
CA HIS A 405 -4.45 -18.47 -3.33
C HIS A 405 -4.19 -17.81 -4.69
N ASN A 406 -3.61 -16.60 -4.71
CA ASN A 406 -3.15 -15.94 -5.93
C ASN A 406 -1.86 -16.57 -6.49
N PHE A 407 -1.17 -17.39 -5.68
CA PHE A 407 0.09 -18.05 -6.03
C PHE A 407 0.12 -19.50 -5.52
N ASP A 408 0.73 -20.40 -6.32
CA ASP A 408 1.01 -21.79 -5.95
C ASP A 408 2.44 -21.95 -5.42
N ASP A 409 2.82 -21.08 -4.48
CA ASP A 409 4.18 -21.01 -3.95
C ASP A 409 4.35 -21.77 -2.63
N ASN A 410 5.61 -21.94 -2.26
CA ASN A 410 6.01 -22.79 -1.15
C ASN A 410 6.42 -21.96 0.07
N VAL A 411 5.57 -21.05 0.53
CA VAL A 411 5.87 -20.18 1.69
C VAL A 411 4.70 -20.09 2.67
N LEU A 412 5.03 -20.00 3.96
CA LEU A 412 4.09 -19.80 5.05
C LEU A 412 3.55 -18.36 5.01
N ARG A 413 2.24 -18.20 5.20
CA ARG A 413 1.60 -16.90 5.38
C ARG A 413 0.75 -16.91 6.63
N SER A 414 0.92 -15.93 7.49
CA SER A 414 0.26 -15.90 8.79
C SER A 414 -0.25 -14.52 9.15
N THR A 415 -1.42 -14.48 9.77
CA THR A 415 -1.90 -13.33 10.53
C THR A 415 -1.65 -13.61 12.01
N VAL A 416 -1.10 -12.62 12.72
CA VAL A 416 -0.89 -12.62 14.17
C VAL A 416 -1.71 -11.48 14.76
N LEU A 417 -2.92 -11.78 15.26
CA LEU A 417 -3.75 -10.81 15.96
C LEU A 417 -3.28 -10.71 17.42
N VAL A 418 -2.88 -9.51 17.84
CA VAL A 418 -2.43 -9.25 19.20
C VAL A 418 -3.51 -8.47 19.93
N MET A 419 -4.12 -9.08 20.94
CA MET A 419 -5.17 -8.44 21.72
C MET A 419 -4.58 -7.35 22.62
N GLY A 420 -5.31 -6.24 22.78
CA GLY A 420 -4.93 -5.18 23.70
C GLY A 420 -3.79 -4.26 23.24
N THR A 421 -3.19 -4.46 22.06
CA THR A 421 -2.17 -3.56 21.51
C THR A 421 -2.77 -2.48 20.63
N ASN A 422 -2.19 -1.28 20.65
CA ASN A 422 -2.54 -0.18 19.74
C ASN A 422 -1.51 -0.07 18.61
N HIS A 423 -1.65 0.94 17.74
CA HIS A 423 -0.75 1.16 16.62
C HIS A 423 0.64 1.60 17.07
N ASN A 424 0.70 2.64 17.91
CA ASN A 424 1.94 3.40 18.11
C ASN A 424 2.95 2.72 19.04
N PHE A 425 2.50 1.91 19.99
CA PHE A 425 3.36 1.49 21.11
C PHE A 425 4.39 0.42 20.76
N PHE A 426 4.36 -0.11 19.53
CA PHE A 426 5.47 -0.90 18.98
C PHE A 426 6.71 -0.05 18.66
N ASN A 427 6.56 1.28 18.52
CA ASN A 427 7.65 2.21 18.27
C ASN A 427 7.87 3.12 19.49
N THR A 428 9.02 3.01 20.14
CA THR A 428 9.30 3.78 21.37
C THR A 428 9.38 5.29 21.14
N ILE A 429 9.67 5.74 19.92
CA ILE A 429 9.70 7.17 19.55
C ILE A 429 8.28 7.74 19.42
N TRP A 430 7.30 6.93 19.01
CA TRP A 430 5.90 7.36 18.85
C TRP A 430 5.09 7.25 20.16
N THR A 431 5.64 6.56 21.14
CA THR A 431 5.00 6.29 22.42
C THR A 431 5.08 7.52 23.35
N PRO A 432 3.97 7.94 23.99
CA PRO A 432 4.00 9.01 25.00
C PRO A 432 5.07 8.78 26.07
N GLY A 433 5.92 9.79 26.26
CA GLY A 433 7.06 9.73 27.19
C GLY A 433 8.34 9.12 26.60
N GLY A 434 8.31 8.58 25.37
CA GLY A 434 9.48 8.01 24.70
C GLY A 434 10.26 9.02 23.84
N TRP A 435 9.61 10.07 23.34
CA TRP A 435 10.25 11.19 22.64
C TRP A 435 9.59 12.53 23.01
N PRO A 436 10.27 13.70 22.88
CA PRO A 436 9.69 14.99 23.26
C PRO A 436 8.50 15.47 22.41
N SER A 437 8.30 14.92 21.22
CA SER A 437 7.24 15.35 20.27
C SER A 437 6.89 14.23 19.31
N GLY A 438 5.78 14.37 18.58
CA GLY A 438 5.28 13.32 17.70
C GLY A 438 5.00 12.04 18.48
N THR A 439 4.39 12.13 19.66
CA THR A 439 3.99 10.97 20.44
C THR A 439 2.50 10.98 20.67
N ALA A 440 1.83 9.84 20.49
CA ALA A 440 0.38 9.75 20.68
C ALA A 440 -0.04 8.35 21.11
N ASP A 441 -1.11 8.30 21.90
CA ASP A 441 -1.91 7.10 22.07
C ASP A 441 -3.02 7.12 21.03
N ASP A 442 -2.81 6.39 19.92
CA ASP A 442 -3.67 6.41 18.73
C ASP A 442 -5.12 6.02 19.03
N TRP A 443 -5.34 5.09 19.97
CA TRP A 443 -6.69 4.73 20.42
C TRP A 443 -7.41 5.92 21.06
N VAL A 444 -6.75 6.62 21.98
CA VAL A 444 -7.37 7.76 22.68
C VAL A 444 -7.54 8.96 21.76
N SER A 445 -6.63 9.16 20.81
CA SER A 445 -6.69 10.30 19.90
C SER A 445 -7.64 10.12 18.71
N GLY A 446 -7.82 8.89 18.23
CA GLY A 446 -8.53 8.61 16.98
C GLY A 446 -9.81 7.80 17.13
N ALA A 447 -9.95 6.99 18.20
CA ALA A 447 -11.00 5.97 18.21
C ALA A 447 -12.41 6.49 18.48
N SER A 448 -13.35 6.05 17.64
CA SER A 448 -14.78 6.20 17.94
C SER A 448 -15.18 5.26 19.08
N GLY A 449 -15.74 5.81 20.16
CA GLY A 449 -16.01 5.05 21.38
C GLY A 449 -14.73 4.65 22.12
N ALA A 450 -13.74 5.54 22.17
CA ALA A 450 -12.46 5.30 22.86
C ALA A 450 -12.60 4.99 24.37
N ASP A 451 -13.76 5.25 24.96
CA ASP A 451 -14.13 4.91 26.35
C ASP A 451 -14.56 3.45 26.54
N ASP A 452 -14.58 2.64 25.47
CA ASP A 452 -14.87 1.21 25.57
C ASP A 452 -13.87 0.52 26.51
N PRO A 453 -14.34 -0.19 27.55
CA PRO A 453 -13.48 -0.71 28.61
C PRO A 453 -12.43 -1.70 28.11
N VAL A 454 -12.62 -2.34 26.96
CA VAL A 454 -11.65 -3.31 26.38
C VAL A 454 -10.32 -2.64 26.02
N CYS A 455 -10.38 -1.43 25.47
CA CYS A 455 -9.21 -0.70 24.94
C CYS A 455 -8.97 0.64 25.64
N ALA A 456 -9.88 1.12 26.50
CA ALA A 456 -9.67 2.33 27.29
C ALA A 456 -8.52 2.11 28.30
N PRO A 457 -7.49 2.99 28.32
CA PRO A 457 -6.35 2.84 29.25
C PRO A 457 -6.73 3.00 30.72
N THR A 458 -7.82 3.69 31.01
CA THR A 458 -8.24 4.04 32.37
C THR A 458 -9.35 3.14 32.90
N ALA A 459 -9.86 2.20 32.10
CA ALA A 459 -10.87 1.26 32.55
C ALA A 459 -10.29 0.24 33.55
N ALA A 460 -11.04 -0.06 34.61
CA ALA A 460 -10.57 -0.91 35.70
C ALA A 460 -10.35 -2.38 35.28
N ASP A 461 -11.08 -2.82 34.25
CA ASP A 461 -11.09 -4.17 33.71
C ASP A 461 -10.56 -4.21 32.26
N THR A 462 -9.70 -3.25 31.90
CA THR A 462 -9.12 -3.19 30.56
C THR A 462 -8.27 -4.41 30.23
N THR A 463 -8.42 -4.90 29.00
CA THR A 463 -7.56 -5.94 28.41
C THR A 463 -6.37 -5.33 27.66
N ARG A 464 -6.26 -4.00 27.67
CA ARG A 464 -5.21 -3.26 26.98
C ARG A 464 -3.84 -3.53 27.61
N LEU A 465 -2.85 -3.76 26.77
CA LEU A 465 -1.46 -3.90 27.16
C LEU A 465 -0.81 -2.52 27.35
N THR A 466 0.05 -2.41 28.37
CA THR A 466 0.87 -1.22 28.62
C THR A 466 1.93 -1.06 27.53
N ALA A 467 2.45 0.17 27.32
CA ALA A 467 3.45 0.41 26.28
C ALA A 467 4.69 -0.51 26.35
N PRO A 468 5.30 -0.76 27.54
CA PRO A 468 6.41 -1.71 27.64
C PRO A 468 6.03 -3.14 27.25
N GLU A 469 4.82 -3.60 27.60
CA GLU A 469 4.32 -4.92 27.21
C GLU A 469 4.14 -5.04 25.69
N GLN A 470 3.72 -3.97 25.01
CA GLN A 470 3.62 -3.97 23.54
C GLN A 470 5.00 -4.03 22.87
N VAL A 471 6.00 -3.35 23.43
CA VAL A 471 7.40 -3.47 22.98
C VAL A 471 7.93 -4.89 23.19
N GLU A 472 7.59 -5.54 24.31
CA GLU A 472 8.00 -6.92 24.59
C GLU A 472 7.36 -7.91 23.62
N VAL A 473 6.05 -7.75 23.32
CA VAL A 473 5.37 -8.52 22.27
C VAL A 473 6.01 -8.27 20.90
N GLY A 474 6.21 -7.01 20.52
CA GLY A 474 6.88 -6.66 19.26
C GLY A 474 8.26 -7.30 19.14
N THR A 475 9.05 -7.26 20.22
CA THR A 475 10.39 -7.87 20.28
C THR A 475 10.31 -9.39 20.07
N ALA A 476 9.43 -10.09 20.78
CA ALA A 476 9.30 -11.53 20.70
C ALA A 476 8.86 -12.01 19.31
N TYR A 477 7.83 -11.39 18.73
CA TYR A 477 7.28 -11.85 17.45
C TYR A 477 8.12 -11.41 16.25
N MET A 478 8.71 -10.21 16.25
CA MET A 478 9.63 -9.80 15.18
C MET A 478 10.90 -10.65 15.19
N ALA A 479 11.53 -10.81 16.38
CA ALA A 479 12.73 -11.64 16.48
C ALA A 479 12.43 -13.10 16.14
N GLY A 480 11.31 -13.64 16.63
CA GLY A 480 10.93 -15.03 16.42
C GLY A 480 10.69 -15.34 14.94
N PHE A 481 10.06 -14.43 14.20
CA PHE A 481 9.78 -14.64 12.78
C PHE A 481 11.07 -14.64 11.94
N PHE A 482 11.94 -13.66 12.11
CA PHE A 482 13.20 -13.62 11.34
C PHE A 482 14.14 -14.76 11.73
N ARG A 483 14.19 -15.14 13.00
CA ARG A 483 14.95 -16.31 13.46
C ARG A 483 14.44 -17.62 12.87
N LEU A 484 13.13 -17.76 12.76
CA LEU A 484 12.50 -18.92 12.13
C LEU A 484 12.84 -19.03 10.63
N VAL A 485 12.74 -17.92 9.89
CA VAL A 485 12.81 -17.94 8.42
C VAL A 485 14.25 -17.86 7.92
N LEU A 486 15.07 -16.96 8.48
CA LEU A 486 16.45 -16.74 8.05
C LEU A 486 17.40 -17.71 8.78
N GLY A 487 17.25 -17.84 10.11
CA GLY A 487 18.09 -18.72 10.93
C GLY A 487 17.74 -20.20 10.93
N ASP A 488 16.62 -20.57 10.29
CA ASP A 488 16.05 -21.92 10.32
C ASP A 488 15.75 -22.45 11.75
N GLU A 489 15.54 -21.54 12.72
CA GLU A 489 15.28 -21.88 14.13
C GLU A 489 13.84 -22.40 14.31
N LYS A 490 13.62 -23.68 13.97
CA LYS A 490 12.30 -24.31 13.92
C LYS A 490 11.56 -24.38 15.26
N GLU A 491 12.23 -24.20 16.38
CA GLU A 491 11.57 -24.07 17.69
C GLU A 491 10.57 -22.91 17.76
N PHE A 492 10.73 -21.87 16.91
CA PHE A 492 9.82 -20.72 16.86
C PHE A 492 8.67 -20.89 15.86
N GLN A 493 8.67 -21.94 15.03
CA GLN A 493 7.59 -22.20 14.07
C GLN A 493 6.18 -22.18 14.70
N PRO A 494 5.97 -22.74 15.91
CA PRO A 494 4.65 -22.74 16.52
C PRO A 494 4.05 -21.35 16.80
N LEU A 495 4.84 -20.28 16.85
CA LEU A 495 4.31 -18.91 17.00
C LEU A 495 3.62 -18.39 15.73
N PHE A 496 3.80 -19.07 14.59
CA PHE A 496 3.36 -18.57 13.28
C PHE A 496 2.59 -19.61 12.46
N ASP A 497 2.55 -20.88 12.85
CA ASP A 497 1.91 -21.95 12.07
C ASP A 497 0.45 -22.26 12.45
N GLY A 498 -0.17 -21.38 13.24
CA GLY A 498 -1.53 -21.52 13.76
C GLY A 498 -1.64 -22.46 14.96
N SER A 499 -0.52 -22.80 15.60
CA SER A 499 -0.53 -23.43 16.91
C SER A 499 -0.95 -22.44 18.00
N ASP A 500 -1.65 -22.94 19.02
CA ASP A 500 -1.98 -22.16 20.22
C ASP A 500 -0.78 -22.11 21.19
N VAL A 501 0.17 -21.23 20.86
CA VAL A 501 1.47 -21.11 21.52
C VAL A 501 1.86 -19.65 21.70
N ILE A 502 2.43 -19.34 22.85
CA ILE A 502 2.98 -18.01 23.17
C ILE A 502 4.48 -18.05 23.50
N ALA A 503 5.14 -16.90 23.33
CA ALA A 503 6.53 -16.72 23.74
C ALA A 503 6.65 -16.66 25.28
N PRO A 504 7.77 -17.12 25.88
CA PRO A 504 7.99 -17.07 27.33
C PRO A 504 8.00 -15.66 27.94
N SER A 505 8.43 -14.66 27.16
CA SER A 505 8.44 -13.23 27.51
C SER A 505 7.07 -12.57 27.45
N THR A 506 6.06 -13.21 26.83
CA THR A 506 4.74 -12.61 26.65
C THR A 506 3.63 -13.40 27.35
N PRO A 507 3.77 -13.85 28.62
CA PRO A 507 2.77 -14.68 29.29
C PRO A 507 1.47 -13.91 29.58
N PHE A 508 1.53 -12.57 29.54
CA PHE A 508 0.40 -11.67 29.72
C PHE A 508 -0.40 -11.43 28.43
N ALA A 509 0.19 -11.73 27.26
CA ALA A 509 -0.40 -11.40 25.98
C ALA A 509 -1.40 -12.48 25.54
N ASP A 510 -2.53 -12.05 24.99
CA ASP A 510 -3.42 -12.92 24.23
C ASP A 510 -3.17 -12.72 22.73
N VAL A 511 -2.67 -13.77 22.07
CA VAL A 511 -2.25 -13.72 20.67
C VAL A 511 -2.93 -14.84 19.91
N LYS A 512 -3.61 -14.48 18.81
CA LYS A 512 -4.27 -15.44 17.92
C LYS A 512 -3.52 -15.52 16.60
N VAL A 513 -3.27 -16.74 16.14
CA VAL A 513 -2.52 -16.98 14.91
C VAL A 513 -3.37 -17.78 13.94
N VAL A 514 -3.49 -17.25 12.72
CA VAL A 514 -4.10 -17.95 11.59
C VAL A 514 -3.04 -18.12 10.52
N ALA A 515 -2.84 -19.35 10.06
CA ALA A 515 -1.82 -19.66 9.08
C ALA A 515 -2.43 -20.26 7.81
N THR A 516 -1.77 -19.99 6.69
CA THR A 516 -1.87 -20.78 5.47
C THR A 516 -0.52 -21.42 5.23
N GLN A 517 -0.46 -22.74 5.35
CA GLN A 517 0.78 -23.50 5.15
C GLN A 517 1.21 -23.46 3.67
N PRO A 518 2.50 -23.63 3.34
CA PRO A 518 2.99 -23.70 1.96
C PRO A 518 2.19 -24.67 1.07
N ALA A 519 2.00 -24.33 -0.22
CA ALA A 519 1.16 -25.13 -1.13
C ALA A 519 1.59 -26.61 -1.22
N LYS A 520 2.90 -26.89 -1.17
CA LYS A 520 3.44 -28.27 -1.20
C LYS A 520 3.19 -29.08 0.09
N SER A 521 2.75 -28.42 1.16
CA SER A 521 2.51 -29.02 2.46
C SER A 521 1.04 -29.06 2.87
N ARG A 522 0.14 -28.54 2.02
CA ARG A 522 -1.30 -28.55 2.23
C ARG A 522 -2.04 -29.17 1.06
N VAL A 523 -3.27 -29.59 1.30
CA VAL A 523 -4.27 -29.83 0.26
C VAL A 523 -5.56 -29.15 0.68
N ASP A 524 -6.04 -28.25 -0.16
CA ASP A 524 -7.30 -27.56 0.08
C ASP A 524 -8.45 -28.51 -0.27
N ILE A 525 -9.23 -28.89 0.75
CA ILE A 525 -10.44 -29.70 0.59
C ILE A 525 -11.53 -28.81 -0.02
N ASN A 526 -11.68 -27.59 0.52
CA ASN A 526 -12.50 -26.53 -0.04
C ASN A 526 -12.05 -25.16 0.50
N THR A 527 -11.79 -24.18 -0.37
CA THR A 527 -11.40 -22.82 0.05
C THR A 527 -12.59 -21.95 0.45
N PHE A 528 -13.81 -22.34 0.03
CA PHE A 528 -15.06 -21.59 0.21
C PHE A 528 -15.17 -20.24 -0.52
N GLU A 529 -14.26 -19.96 -1.45
CA GLU A 529 -14.27 -18.70 -2.22
C GLU A 529 -15.21 -18.72 -3.43
N ARG A 530 -15.81 -19.89 -3.73
CA ARG A 530 -16.73 -20.10 -4.85
C ARG A 530 -17.77 -21.17 -4.50
N THR A 531 -18.93 -21.12 -5.14
CA THR A 531 -19.94 -22.16 -5.02
C THR A 531 -19.37 -23.51 -5.47
N SER A 532 -19.64 -24.57 -4.70
CA SER A 532 -19.05 -25.89 -4.93
C SER A 532 -20.08 -26.97 -4.69
N SER A 533 -20.21 -27.91 -5.63
CA SER A 533 -21.08 -29.08 -5.50
C SER A 533 -20.62 -30.05 -4.39
N ALA A 534 -19.40 -29.88 -3.88
CA ALA A 534 -18.92 -30.63 -2.72
C ALA A 534 -19.63 -30.20 -1.43
N VAL A 535 -20.15 -28.97 -1.38
CA VAL A 535 -20.84 -28.39 -0.22
C VAL A 535 -22.35 -28.64 -0.35
N ARG A 536 -22.94 -29.30 0.65
CA ARG A 536 -24.36 -29.65 0.71
C ARG A 536 -24.97 -29.19 2.02
N LEU A 537 -26.18 -28.64 1.94
CA LEU A 537 -26.93 -28.13 3.08
C LEU A 537 -28.01 -29.12 3.51
N TYR A 538 -28.23 -29.24 4.81
CA TYR A 538 -29.23 -30.10 5.44
C TYR A 538 -29.90 -29.37 6.62
N GLY A 539 -31.10 -29.83 7.01
CA GLY A 539 -31.86 -29.25 8.11
C GLY A 539 -32.21 -27.77 7.86
N GLY A 540 -32.23 -26.97 8.93
CA GLY A 540 -32.48 -25.53 8.88
C GLY A 540 -31.31 -24.64 8.44
N ALA A 541 -30.27 -25.17 7.78
CA ALA A 541 -29.10 -24.39 7.36
C ALA A 541 -29.28 -23.74 5.98
N THR A 542 -28.82 -22.50 5.85
CA THR A 542 -28.60 -21.78 4.60
C THR A 542 -27.12 -21.41 4.48
N ALA A 543 -26.61 -21.34 3.25
CA ALA A 543 -25.27 -20.84 3.03
C ALA A 543 -25.11 -20.19 1.66
N ASP A 544 -24.37 -19.09 1.62
CA ASP A 544 -24.06 -18.32 0.42
C ASP A 544 -22.56 -17.98 0.42
N VAL A 545 -21.93 -17.99 -0.75
CA VAL A 545 -20.58 -17.42 -0.87
C VAL A 545 -20.71 -15.92 -0.98
N CYS A 546 -20.17 -15.20 -0.01
CA CYS A 546 -20.22 -13.75 0.09
C CYS A 546 -18.82 -13.14 -0.07
N ALA A 547 -18.74 -11.84 -0.33
CA ALA A 547 -17.50 -11.06 -0.29
C ALA A 547 -17.81 -9.60 0.10
N SER A 548 -16.82 -8.89 0.62
CA SER A 548 -16.92 -7.46 0.98
C SER A 548 -18.02 -7.10 2.00
N MET A 549 -18.01 -5.85 2.44
CA MET A 549 -19.11 -5.24 3.20
C MET A 549 -20.12 -4.53 2.29
N ALA A 550 -21.34 -4.30 2.77
CA ALA A 550 -22.36 -3.52 2.07
C ALA A 550 -22.00 -2.03 1.96
N GLY A 551 -22.70 -1.32 1.08
CA GLY A 551 -22.53 0.14 0.90
C GLY A 551 -21.46 0.53 -0.12
N LEU A 552 -20.92 -0.43 -0.88
CA LEU A 552 -19.96 -0.14 -1.95
C LEU A 552 -20.63 0.58 -3.14
N ALA A 553 -19.89 1.48 -3.76
CA ALA A 553 -20.40 2.35 -4.82
C ALA A 553 -20.63 1.62 -6.16
N VAL A 554 -19.84 0.57 -6.45
CA VAL A 554 -20.03 -0.27 -7.63
C VAL A 554 -20.80 -1.55 -7.27
N PRO A 555 -21.81 -1.96 -8.07
CA PRO A 555 -22.53 -3.21 -7.86
C PRO A 555 -21.59 -4.41 -7.75
N GLN A 556 -21.76 -5.20 -6.69
CA GLN A 556 -20.99 -6.40 -6.46
C GLN A 556 -21.64 -7.63 -7.12
N THR A 557 -20.80 -8.61 -7.46
CA THR A 557 -21.25 -9.88 -8.09
C THR A 557 -21.59 -10.96 -7.07
N MET A 558 -21.16 -10.79 -5.82
CA MET A 558 -21.46 -11.69 -4.70
C MET A 558 -22.30 -10.93 -3.66
N PRO A 559 -23.13 -11.64 -2.87
CA PRO A 559 -23.70 -11.08 -1.66
C PRO A 559 -22.62 -10.50 -0.73
N TYR A 560 -22.99 -9.49 0.05
CA TYR A 560 -22.10 -8.92 1.06
C TYR A 560 -21.96 -9.87 2.25
N CYS A 561 -20.75 -10.01 2.77
CA CYS A 561 -20.52 -10.79 3.98
C CYS A 561 -21.00 -10.06 5.23
N SER A 562 -20.91 -8.73 5.25
CA SER A 562 -21.42 -7.90 6.34
C SER A 562 -22.30 -6.79 5.79
N THR A 563 -23.42 -6.55 6.45
CA THR A 563 -24.43 -5.57 6.05
C THR A 563 -24.73 -4.52 7.11
N THR A 564 -24.28 -4.72 8.35
CA THR A 564 -24.63 -3.85 9.47
C THR A 564 -23.43 -3.28 10.24
N LEU A 565 -22.28 -3.95 10.20
CA LEU A 565 -21.11 -3.52 10.96
C LEU A 565 -20.32 -2.41 10.26
N ASN A 566 -19.66 -1.59 11.08
CA ASN A 566 -18.71 -0.57 10.61
C ASN A 566 -17.46 -1.24 10.02
N GLN A 567 -16.82 -0.61 9.02
CA GLN A 567 -15.61 -1.13 8.38
C GLN A 567 -14.47 -1.45 9.36
N ALA A 568 -14.36 -0.69 10.46
CA ALA A 568 -13.38 -0.89 11.51
C ALA A 568 -13.52 -2.28 12.18
N ALA A 569 -14.73 -2.83 12.20
CA ALA A 569 -15.02 -4.15 12.74
C ALA A 569 -14.87 -5.29 11.70
N LEU A 570 -14.38 -5.01 10.48
CA LEU A 570 -14.40 -5.95 9.36
C LEU A 570 -13.03 -6.11 8.67
N PRO A 571 -12.00 -6.68 9.33
CA PRO A 571 -10.65 -6.79 8.75
C PRO A 571 -10.55 -7.52 7.41
N HIS A 572 -11.43 -8.48 7.14
CA HIS A 572 -11.44 -9.22 5.87
C HIS A 572 -12.17 -8.49 4.74
N TRP A 573 -13.01 -7.51 5.05
CA TRP A 573 -14.03 -7.01 4.11
C TRP A 573 -14.10 -5.50 4.00
N SER A 574 -13.27 -4.79 4.76
CA SER A 574 -13.16 -3.35 4.67
C SER A 574 -12.72 -2.93 3.25
N PRO A 575 -13.18 -1.80 2.74
CA PRO A 575 -12.69 -1.25 1.49
C PRO A 575 -11.24 -0.79 1.66
N ALA A 576 -10.41 -1.00 0.64
CA ALA A 576 -9.08 -0.41 0.57
C ALA A 576 -9.11 0.87 -0.28
N LEU A 577 -8.29 1.85 0.09
CA LEU A 577 -8.31 3.20 -0.50
C LEU A 577 -8.22 3.21 -2.03
N TRP A 578 -7.26 2.49 -2.61
CA TRP A 578 -7.05 2.40 -4.07
C TRP A 578 -7.69 1.16 -4.69
N SER A 579 -8.61 0.54 -3.96
CA SER A 579 -9.34 -0.65 -4.41
C SER A 579 -10.70 -0.80 -3.69
N PRO A 580 -11.52 0.26 -3.54
CA PRO A 580 -12.63 0.27 -2.59
C PRO A 580 -13.79 -0.65 -3.01
N ASN A 581 -13.87 -0.95 -4.30
CA ASN A 581 -14.95 -1.75 -4.88
C ASN A 581 -14.50 -3.16 -5.31
N THR A 582 -13.22 -3.49 -5.13
CA THR A 582 -12.71 -4.83 -5.45
C THR A 582 -13.25 -5.82 -4.43
N PRO A 583 -13.78 -6.98 -4.85
CA PRO A 583 -14.22 -8.01 -3.93
C PRO A 583 -13.14 -8.38 -2.91
N SER A 584 -13.46 -8.26 -1.61
CA SER A 584 -12.58 -8.58 -0.49
C SER A 584 -12.96 -9.92 0.11
N SER A 585 -11.97 -10.80 0.27
CA SER A 585 -12.02 -12.08 0.98
C SER A 585 -13.32 -12.87 0.83
N PRO A 586 -13.60 -13.45 -0.36
CA PRO A 586 -14.75 -14.31 -0.56
C PRO A 586 -14.73 -15.51 0.41
N MET A 587 -15.87 -15.83 1.02
CA MET A 587 -16.00 -16.98 1.91
C MET A 587 -17.43 -17.47 2.06
N LEU A 588 -17.63 -18.65 2.68
CA LEU A 588 -18.97 -19.21 2.87
C LEU A 588 -19.60 -18.64 4.14
N HIS A 589 -20.71 -17.93 3.98
CA HIS A 589 -21.55 -17.46 5.07
C HIS A 589 -22.65 -18.47 5.37
N VAL A 590 -22.58 -19.12 6.53
CA VAL A 590 -23.51 -20.17 6.95
C VAL A 590 -24.42 -19.60 8.04
N ARG A 591 -25.73 -19.82 7.91
CA ARG A 591 -26.73 -19.42 8.90
C ARG A 591 -27.70 -20.56 9.15
N TRP A 592 -28.30 -20.61 10.34
CA TRP A 592 -29.33 -21.59 10.66
C TRP A 592 -30.36 -21.02 11.62
N THR A 593 -31.58 -21.54 11.52
CA THR A 593 -32.73 -21.16 12.36
C THR A 593 -33.10 -22.20 13.40
N SER A 594 -32.49 -23.38 13.34
CA SER A 594 -32.74 -24.53 14.22
C SER A 594 -31.46 -25.36 14.40
N GLY A 595 -31.36 -26.06 15.53
CA GLY A 595 -30.17 -26.85 15.90
C GLY A 595 -29.90 -28.09 15.04
N ASP A 596 -30.72 -28.36 14.01
CA ASP A 596 -30.50 -29.43 13.03
C ASP A 596 -29.81 -28.95 11.73
N GLY A 597 -29.54 -27.64 11.62
CA GLY A 597 -28.86 -27.06 10.47
C GLY A 597 -27.45 -27.62 10.29
N GLU A 598 -27.11 -28.05 9.08
CA GLU A 598 -25.82 -28.70 8.81
C GLU A 598 -25.26 -28.39 7.42
N VAL A 599 -23.95 -28.14 7.37
CA VAL A 599 -23.16 -28.05 6.13
C VAL A 599 -22.26 -29.27 6.03
N ARG A 600 -22.36 -30.02 4.92
CA ARG A 600 -21.48 -31.16 4.63
C ARG A 600 -20.56 -30.85 3.47
N VAL A 601 -19.27 -31.08 3.64
CA VAL A 601 -18.23 -30.87 2.64
C VAL A 601 -17.65 -32.21 2.24
N SER A 602 -17.87 -32.60 1.00
CA SER A 602 -17.38 -33.86 0.44
C SER A 602 -15.88 -33.72 0.14
N VAL A 603 -15.06 -34.65 0.65
CA VAL A 603 -13.61 -34.62 0.44
C VAL A 603 -13.27 -35.17 -0.96
N PRO A 604 -12.64 -34.37 -1.84
CA PRO A 604 -12.25 -34.83 -3.18
C PRO A 604 -11.32 -36.04 -3.11
N ALA A 605 -11.41 -36.95 -4.08
CA ALA A 605 -10.63 -38.20 -4.09
C ALA A 605 -9.11 -37.99 -3.87
N LYS A 606 -8.56 -36.90 -4.44
CA LYS A 606 -7.15 -36.52 -4.30
C LYS A 606 -6.73 -36.05 -2.89
N ALA A 607 -7.69 -35.69 -2.04
CA ALA A 607 -7.47 -35.11 -0.71
C ALA A 607 -7.88 -36.05 0.45
N ARG A 608 -8.34 -37.28 0.15
CA ARG A 608 -8.88 -38.20 1.17
C ARG A 608 -7.84 -38.81 2.09
N ASN A 609 -6.61 -38.95 1.59
CA ASN A 609 -5.53 -39.51 2.38
C ASN A 609 -4.86 -38.39 3.18
N VAL A 610 -5.11 -38.39 4.48
CA VAL A 610 -4.57 -37.38 5.40
C VAL A 610 -3.42 -37.90 6.28
N ASN A 611 -2.88 -39.10 6.02
CA ASN A 611 -1.83 -39.68 6.87
C ASN A 611 -0.51 -38.90 6.87
N SER A 612 -0.24 -38.11 5.82
CA SER A 612 0.98 -37.31 5.71
C SER A 612 0.84 -35.88 6.27
N TYR A 613 -0.33 -35.54 6.81
CA TYR A 613 -0.65 -34.23 7.35
C TYR A 613 -0.73 -34.28 8.87
N ASP A 614 -0.39 -33.17 9.51
CA ASP A 614 -0.43 -33.02 10.98
C ASP A 614 -1.83 -32.64 11.46
N GLN A 615 -2.60 -31.94 10.61
CA GLN A 615 -3.90 -31.40 10.96
C GLN A 615 -4.87 -31.35 9.77
N ILE A 616 -6.17 -31.33 10.09
CA ILE A 616 -7.21 -30.70 9.27
C ILE A 616 -7.52 -29.35 9.94
N SER A 617 -7.52 -28.26 9.18
CA SER A 617 -7.82 -26.91 9.65
C SER A 617 -9.04 -26.34 8.93
N VAL A 618 -9.72 -25.40 9.58
CA VAL A 618 -10.71 -24.51 8.94
C VAL A 618 -10.65 -23.16 9.64
N LYS A 619 -10.81 -22.08 8.88
CA LYS A 619 -10.88 -20.72 9.43
C LYS A 619 -12.35 -20.35 9.64
N MET A 620 -12.68 -19.86 10.83
CA MET A 620 -14.07 -19.61 11.23
C MET A 620 -14.21 -18.36 12.10
N ALA A 621 -15.31 -17.62 11.92
CA ALA A 621 -15.73 -16.55 12.83
C ALA A 621 -17.24 -16.63 13.06
N ALA A 622 -17.69 -16.22 14.25
CA ALA A 622 -19.11 -16.01 14.52
C ALA A 622 -19.70 -14.93 13.60
N ASP A 623 -20.93 -15.16 13.15
CA ASP A 623 -21.67 -14.26 12.27
C ASP A 623 -21.91 -12.86 12.87
N GLU A 624 -22.09 -11.85 12.00
CA GLU A 624 -22.30 -10.46 12.43
C GLU A 624 -23.54 -10.27 13.33
N PHE A 625 -24.54 -11.16 13.22
CA PHE A 625 -25.78 -11.11 14.00
C PHE A 625 -25.73 -11.96 15.28
N VAL A 626 -24.65 -12.71 15.51
CA VAL A 626 -24.45 -13.45 16.77
C VAL A 626 -24.19 -12.46 17.90
N ALA A 627 -25.00 -12.51 18.95
CA ALA A 627 -24.97 -11.54 20.04
C ALA A 627 -23.75 -11.70 20.96
N THR A 628 -23.36 -12.93 21.28
CA THR A 628 -22.22 -13.22 22.16
C THR A 628 -21.36 -14.34 21.60
N GLY A 629 -21.94 -15.52 21.36
CA GLY A 629 -21.25 -16.62 20.72
C GLY A 629 -22.21 -17.73 20.35
N THR A 630 -21.98 -18.33 19.20
CA THR A 630 -22.70 -19.50 18.67
C THR A 630 -21.83 -20.74 18.86
N ASP A 631 -22.22 -21.90 18.32
CA ASP A 631 -21.31 -23.04 18.22
C ASP A 631 -21.68 -23.95 17.06
N VAL A 632 -20.72 -24.80 16.69
CA VAL A 632 -20.83 -25.79 15.64
C VAL A 632 -20.14 -27.05 16.12
N THR A 633 -20.77 -28.21 15.95
CA THR A 633 -20.08 -29.50 16.04
C THR A 633 -19.39 -29.76 14.71
N VAL A 634 -18.06 -29.79 14.71
CA VAL A 634 -17.28 -30.24 13.54
C VAL A 634 -17.14 -31.76 13.60
N SER A 635 -17.40 -32.44 12.47
CA SER A 635 -17.27 -33.89 12.36
C SER A 635 -16.45 -34.30 11.15
N VAL A 636 -15.57 -35.29 11.30
CA VAL A 636 -14.78 -35.89 10.21
C VAL A 636 -15.23 -37.34 10.03
N LEU A 637 -15.47 -37.75 8.79
CA LEU A 637 -15.96 -39.09 8.45
C LEU A 637 -15.05 -39.81 7.45
N ASP A 638 -14.84 -41.11 7.68
CA ASP A 638 -14.12 -41.99 6.74
C ASP A 638 -15.04 -42.73 5.76
N GLY A 639 -14.46 -43.49 4.82
CA GLY A 639 -15.20 -44.29 3.84
C GLY A 639 -15.94 -45.50 4.40
N SER A 640 -15.67 -45.87 5.65
CA SER A 640 -16.37 -46.93 6.38
C SER A 640 -17.54 -46.40 7.22
N GLY A 641 -17.71 -45.07 7.28
CA GLY A 641 -18.76 -44.40 8.06
C GLY A 641 -18.38 -44.13 9.52
N HIS A 642 -17.14 -44.40 9.93
CA HIS A 642 -16.68 -43.99 11.25
C HIS A 642 -16.57 -42.47 11.32
N THR A 643 -16.91 -41.90 12.47
CA THR A 643 -16.99 -40.46 12.67
C THR A 643 -16.22 -40.05 13.92
N TRP A 644 -15.47 -38.97 13.81
CA TRP A 644 -14.94 -38.21 14.94
C TRP A 644 -15.64 -36.86 14.98
N SER A 645 -15.97 -36.34 16.17
CA SER A 645 -16.66 -35.07 16.34
C SER A 645 -16.16 -34.32 17.57
N ALA A 646 -16.19 -32.98 17.52
CA ALA A 646 -15.98 -32.10 18.65
C ALA A 646 -16.77 -30.80 18.47
N LEU A 647 -17.13 -30.12 19.56
CA LEU A 647 -17.59 -28.74 19.48
C LEU A 647 -16.44 -27.85 19.04
N VAL A 648 -16.71 -26.84 18.20
CA VAL A 648 -15.67 -25.88 17.80
C VAL A 648 -15.21 -25.09 19.02
N SER A 649 -16.09 -24.79 19.97
CA SER A 649 -15.70 -24.12 21.23
C SER A 649 -14.69 -24.90 22.07
N ASP A 650 -14.66 -26.24 21.97
CA ASP A 650 -13.65 -27.08 22.63
C ASP A 650 -12.30 -27.06 21.91
N LEU A 651 -12.29 -26.70 20.63
CA LEU A 651 -11.08 -26.65 19.78
C LEU A 651 -10.46 -25.25 19.74
N ASN A 652 -11.32 -24.23 19.59
CA ASN A 652 -10.98 -22.82 19.61
C ASN A 652 -12.25 -21.99 19.88
N PRO A 653 -12.48 -21.50 21.12
CA PRO A 653 -13.69 -20.75 21.46
C PRO A 653 -13.81 -19.41 20.73
N ASP A 654 -12.70 -18.80 20.32
CA ASP A 654 -12.70 -17.51 19.61
C ASP A 654 -13.24 -17.64 18.18
N ALA A 655 -13.26 -18.86 17.62
CA ALA A 655 -13.79 -19.12 16.29
C ALA A 655 -15.32 -19.03 16.20
N VAL A 656 -16.01 -19.13 17.34
CA VAL A 656 -17.49 -19.11 17.44
C VAL A 656 -18.01 -18.08 18.44
N THR A 657 -17.12 -17.27 19.01
CA THR A 657 -17.45 -16.15 19.91
C THR A 657 -17.17 -14.82 19.21
N ARG A 658 -17.99 -13.80 19.48
CA ARG A 658 -17.68 -12.44 19.01
C ARG A 658 -16.52 -11.86 19.82
N MET A 659 -15.57 -11.22 19.12
CA MET A 659 -14.43 -10.59 19.76
C MET A 659 -14.86 -9.55 20.81
N PRO A 660 -14.01 -9.24 21.81
CA PRO A 660 -14.36 -8.34 22.91
C PRO A 660 -14.72 -6.91 22.44
N GLY A 661 -15.73 -6.32 23.07
CA GLY A 661 -16.13 -4.93 22.87
C GLY A 661 -17.54 -4.72 23.42
N VAL A 662 -17.86 -3.49 23.83
CA VAL A 662 -19.12 -3.17 24.50
C VAL A 662 -19.91 -2.12 23.73
N ASN A 663 -19.32 -0.94 23.58
CA ASN A 663 -19.97 0.25 23.06
C ASN A 663 -19.32 0.78 21.77
N SER A 664 -18.04 0.48 21.54
CA SER A 664 -17.34 0.99 20.35
C SER A 664 -17.81 0.27 19.08
N PRO A 665 -18.15 1.03 18.01
CA PRO A 665 -18.44 0.45 16.70
C PRO A 665 -17.20 -0.14 16.00
N TRP A 666 -15.99 0.12 16.53
CA TRP A 666 -14.73 -0.35 15.95
C TRP A 666 -14.27 -1.70 16.53
N LEU A 667 -14.86 -2.10 17.66
CA LEU A 667 -14.56 -3.36 18.33
C LEU A 667 -15.58 -4.44 17.94
N ARG A 668 -15.52 -5.58 18.64
CA ARG A 668 -16.29 -6.78 18.30
C ARG A 668 -16.02 -7.24 16.86
N LYS A 669 -14.77 -7.08 16.42
CA LYS A 669 -14.33 -7.36 15.06
C LYS A 669 -14.71 -8.79 14.65
N VAL A 670 -15.18 -8.94 13.42
CA VAL A 670 -15.39 -10.25 12.81
C VAL A 670 -14.12 -10.62 12.05
N ILE A 671 -13.26 -11.40 12.70
CA ILE A 671 -11.98 -11.84 12.17
C ILE A 671 -11.84 -13.35 12.38
N LEU A 672 -11.54 -14.08 11.29
CA LEU A 672 -11.53 -15.53 11.29
C LEU A 672 -10.41 -16.05 12.21
N GLN A 673 -10.74 -17.08 12.97
CA GLN A 673 -9.83 -17.82 13.84
C GLN A 673 -9.62 -19.23 13.30
N GLN A 674 -8.44 -19.80 13.55
CA GLN A 674 -8.12 -21.13 13.06
C GLN A 674 -8.65 -22.21 14.01
N VAL A 675 -9.54 -23.05 13.51
CA VAL A 675 -9.98 -24.28 14.17
C VAL A 675 -9.10 -25.42 13.67
N THR A 676 -8.45 -26.12 14.59
CA THR A 676 -7.47 -27.17 14.25
C THR A 676 -7.91 -28.52 14.78
N ILE A 677 -7.94 -29.53 13.91
CA ILE A 677 -8.20 -30.93 14.23
C ILE A 677 -6.90 -31.71 13.98
N PRO A 678 -6.13 -32.05 15.04
CA PRO A 678 -4.94 -32.88 14.88
C PRO A 678 -5.28 -34.24 14.25
N THR A 679 -4.55 -34.66 13.23
CA THR A 679 -4.78 -35.98 12.59
C THR A 679 -4.46 -37.15 13.53
N SER A 680 -3.75 -36.90 14.63
CA SER A 680 -3.53 -37.84 15.72
C SER A 680 -4.79 -38.15 16.52
N TRP A 681 -5.78 -37.25 16.55
CA TRP A 681 -7.07 -37.46 17.22
C TRP A 681 -8.04 -38.31 16.39
N LEU A 682 -7.77 -38.48 15.10
CA LEU A 682 -8.56 -39.28 14.16
C LEU A 682 -8.15 -40.77 14.15
N SER A 683 -7.61 -41.29 15.26
CA SER A 683 -7.05 -42.64 15.35
C SER A 683 -8.07 -43.76 15.15
N GLY A 684 -9.36 -43.49 15.36
CA GLY A 684 -10.47 -44.41 15.10
C GLY A 684 -11.00 -44.41 13.66
N LEU A 685 -10.44 -43.58 12.77
CA LEU A 685 -10.87 -43.45 11.37
C LEU A 685 -9.83 -44.06 10.42
N ASP A 686 -10.26 -44.54 9.25
CA ASP A 686 -9.35 -44.78 8.13
C ASP A 686 -8.90 -43.45 7.51
N ARG A 687 -7.78 -42.92 8.02
CA ARG A 687 -7.15 -41.68 7.54
C ARG A 687 -6.65 -41.75 6.10
N LYS A 688 -6.65 -42.90 5.43
CA LYS A 688 -6.38 -42.99 3.99
C LYS A 688 -7.60 -42.60 3.16
N ASP A 689 -8.78 -42.60 3.77
CA ASP A 689 -10.04 -42.51 3.09
C ASP A 689 -11.05 -41.61 3.81
N ILE A 690 -10.65 -40.39 4.18
CA ILE A 690 -11.57 -39.37 4.70
C ILE A 690 -12.51 -38.92 3.57
N ARG A 691 -13.82 -38.94 3.81
CA ARG A 691 -14.85 -38.70 2.79
C ARG A 691 -15.65 -37.43 2.99
N GLU A 692 -15.82 -36.98 4.22
CA GLU A 692 -16.72 -35.86 4.51
C GLU A 692 -16.28 -35.13 5.77
N VAL A 693 -16.37 -33.81 5.75
CA VAL A 693 -16.30 -32.95 6.93
C VAL A 693 -17.66 -32.28 7.09
N ARG A 694 -18.22 -32.27 8.30
CA ARG A 694 -19.53 -31.69 8.60
C ARG A 694 -19.40 -30.57 9.62
N PHE A 695 -20.26 -29.58 9.48
CA PHE A 695 -20.46 -28.46 10.40
C PHE A 695 -21.93 -28.47 10.78
N THR A 696 -22.25 -29.01 11.96
CA THR A 696 -23.62 -29.15 12.46
C THR A 696 -23.86 -28.08 13.52
N ALA A 697 -24.95 -27.32 13.42
CA ALA A 697 -25.35 -26.31 14.38
C ALA A 697 -25.35 -26.86 15.82
N ALA A 698 -24.85 -26.07 16.76
CA ALA A 698 -24.90 -26.39 18.19
C ALA A 698 -25.23 -25.12 19.00
N PRO A 699 -25.90 -25.25 20.17
CA PRO A 699 -26.10 -24.11 21.06
C PRO A 699 -24.77 -23.56 21.58
N GLY A 700 -24.54 -22.26 21.39
CA GLY A 700 -23.31 -21.58 21.82
C GLY A 700 -23.41 -20.89 23.18
N ALA A 701 -22.48 -19.96 23.42
CA ALA A 701 -22.43 -19.16 24.63
C ALA A 701 -23.69 -18.29 24.84
N ASP A 702 -24.42 -17.97 23.78
CA ASP A 702 -25.72 -17.29 23.84
C ASP A 702 -26.91 -18.22 24.20
N GLY A 703 -26.72 -19.54 24.11
CA GLY A 703 -27.74 -20.55 24.38
C GLY A 703 -28.87 -20.63 23.35
N THR A 704 -28.72 -20.02 22.17
CA THR A 704 -29.75 -20.02 21.13
C THR A 704 -29.58 -21.18 20.14
N GLU A 705 -30.69 -21.70 19.61
CA GLU A 705 -30.69 -22.75 18.57
C GLU A 705 -30.49 -22.19 17.16
N SER A 706 -30.62 -20.88 16.98
CA SER A 706 -30.27 -20.16 15.75
C SER A 706 -28.84 -19.64 15.81
N GLY A 707 -28.20 -19.42 14.68
CA GLY A 707 -26.85 -18.88 14.67
C GLY A 707 -26.28 -18.73 13.27
N GLY A 708 -25.00 -18.43 13.20
CA GLY A 708 -24.28 -18.33 11.94
C GLY A 708 -22.78 -18.25 12.15
N VAL A 709 -22.04 -18.70 11.14
CA VAL A 709 -20.58 -18.61 11.08
C VAL A 709 -20.13 -18.28 9.66
N TYR A 710 -18.97 -17.66 9.54
CA TYR A 710 -18.23 -17.59 8.28
C TYR A 710 -17.21 -18.72 8.24
N LEU A 711 -17.05 -19.38 7.09
CA LEU A 711 -16.10 -20.47 6.86
C LEU A 711 -15.17 -20.15 5.69
N SER A 712 -13.87 -20.33 5.90
CA SER A 712 -12.84 -20.24 4.85
C SER A 712 -11.79 -21.34 5.03
N ASP A 713 -11.14 -21.73 3.95
CA ASP A 713 -9.95 -22.59 3.95
C ASP A 713 -10.07 -23.89 4.79
N LEU A 714 -10.93 -24.82 4.37
CA LEU A 714 -10.90 -26.19 4.89
C LEU A 714 -9.80 -26.98 4.18
N SER A 715 -8.74 -27.32 4.92
CA SER A 715 -7.53 -27.91 4.36
C SER A 715 -6.96 -29.02 5.25
N ALA A 716 -6.27 -29.98 4.64
CA ALA A 716 -5.40 -30.92 5.37
C ALA A 716 -3.95 -30.49 5.17
N GLU A 717 -3.19 -30.34 6.25
CA GLU A 717 -1.94 -29.59 6.23
C GLU A 717 -0.84 -30.22 7.11
N ARG A 718 0.40 -30.05 6.66
CA ARG A 718 1.61 -30.27 7.45
C ARG A 718 2.21 -28.91 7.78
N ARG A 719 2.56 -28.68 9.03
CA ARG A 719 3.07 -27.38 9.48
C ARG A 719 4.50 -27.19 9.01
N THR A 720 4.77 -26.17 8.21
CA THR A 720 6.13 -25.86 7.73
C THR A 720 6.23 -24.42 7.25
N VAL A 721 7.43 -23.86 7.30
CA VAL A 721 7.73 -22.52 6.78
C VAL A 721 7.78 -22.49 5.25
N GLY A 722 8.20 -23.60 4.63
CA GLY A 722 8.52 -23.62 3.21
C GLY A 722 9.83 -22.91 2.89
N ALA A 723 10.02 -22.52 1.63
CA ALA A 723 11.20 -21.84 1.14
C ALA A 723 10.89 -21.01 -0.12
N ARG A 724 11.55 -19.85 -0.22
CA ARG A 724 11.59 -19.02 -1.43
C ARG A 724 12.12 -19.81 -2.63
N VAL A 725 11.45 -19.69 -3.76
CA VAL A 725 11.89 -20.18 -5.07
C VAL A 725 12.01 -18.96 -5.99
N PRO A 726 13.22 -18.38 -6.16
CA PRO A 726 13.40 -17.16 -6.92
C PRO A 726 12.87 -17.30 -8.35
N ALA A 727 12.01 -16.38 -8.75
CA ALA A 727 11.50 -16.27 -10.11
C ALA A 727 11.36 -14.80 -10.46
N ARG A 728 11.58 -14.45 -11.73
CA ARG A 728 11.23 -13.12 -12.22
C ARG A 728 9.72 -13.07 -12.40
N GLN A 729 9.01 -12.25 -11.63
CA GLN A 729 7.58 -12.05 -11.82
C GLN A 729 7.32 -11.16 -13.04
N ALA A 730 6.18 -11.34 -13.70
CA ALA A 730 5.64 -10.30 -14.58
C ALA A 730 4.96 -9.25 -13.70
N THR A 731 4.89 -8.01 -14.20
CA THR A 731 4.17 -6.93 -13.53
C THR A 731 2.89 -6.63 -14.28
N VAL A 732 1.81 -6.31 -13.55
CA VAL A 732 0.63 -5.65 -14.10
C VAL A 732 0.74 -4.16 -13.84
N ASP A 733 0.63 -3.39 -14.92
CA ASP A 733 0.68 -1.93 -14.92
C ASP A 733 -0.56 -1.36 -15.64
N VAL A 734 -0.79 -0.06 -15.48
CA VAL A 734 -1.84 0.68 -16.16
C VAL A 734 -1.22 1.78 -17.01
N ALA A 735 -1.47 1.74 -18.33
CA ALA A 735 -1.02 2.81 -19.22
C ALA A 735 -1.88 4.08 -19.02
N PRO A 736 -1.27 5.27 -18.87
CA PRO A 736 -2.02 6.52 -18.87
C PRO A 736 -2.83 6.70 -20.15
N ALA A 737 -4.07 7.18 -20.02
CA ALA A 737 -4.96 7.42 -21.14
C ALA A 737 -5.38 8.90 -21.16
N ASN A 738 -5.29 9.54 -22.33
CA ASN A 738 -5.80 10.90 -22.53
C ASN A 738 -6.89 10.84 -23.59
N VAL A 739 -8.05 11.43 -23.34
CA VAL A 739 -9.22 11.41 -24.25
C VAL A 739 -9.89 12.77 -24.31
N GLU A 740 -10.53 13.05 -25.45
CA GLU A 740 -11.46 14.18 -25.55
C GLU A 740 -12.70 13.89 -24.72
N GLU A 741 -13.28 14.93 -24.13
CA GLU A 741 -14.57 14.84 -23.45
C GLU A 741 -15.70 14.46 -24.43
N ALA A 742 -15.73 15.11 -25.60
CA ALA A 742 -16.73 14.99 -26.65
C ALA A 742 -18.13 15.50 -26.26
N ALA A 743 -18.99 15.68 -27.28
CA ALA A 743 -20.30 16.33 -27.14
C ALA A 743 -21.37 15.57 -26.29
N GLY A 744 -21.06 14.41 -25.72
CA GLY A 744 -22.06 13.52 -25.11
C GLY A 744 -21.48 12.25 -24.49
N PRO A 745 -22.35 11.36 -23.96
CA PRO A 745 -21.91 10.10 -23.36
C PRO A 745 -21.11 9.23 -24.33
N GLY A 746 -20.01 8.66 -23.84
CA GLY A 746 -19.05 7.89 -24.61
C GLY A 746 -18.37 6.79 -23.82
N THR A 747 -17.26 6.29 -24.35
CA THR A 747 -16.45 5.27 -23.69
C THR A 747 -14.99 5.51 -24.00
N ALA A 748 -14.20 5.78 -22.95
CA ALA A 748 -12.75 5.74 -22.99
C ALA A 748 -12.25 4.31 -22.80
N LYS A 749 -11.00 4.06 -23.20
CA LYS A 749 -10.32 2.79 -22.95
C LYS A 749 -8.99 3.05 -22.26
N VAL A 750 -8.79 2.41 -21.12
CA VAL A 750 -7.51 2.38 -20.42
C VAL A 750 -6.85 1.02 -20.65
N ALA A 751 -5.56 0.96 -20.96
CA ALA A 751 -4.87 -0.30 -21.19
C ALA A 751 -4.27 -0.83 -19.87
N ALA A 752 -4.72 -2.01 -19.45
CA ALA A 752 -4.00 -2.81 -18.46
C ALA A 752 -2.97 -3.66 -19.21
N VAL A 753 -1.73 -3.66 -18.73
CA VAL A 753 -0.60 -4.21 -19.48
C VAL A 753 0.26 -5.12 -18.61
N LEU A 754 0.85 -6.15 -19.23
CA LEU A 754 1.90 -6.95 -18.63
C LEU A 754 3.26 -6.51 -19.15
N SER A 755 4.24 -6.38 -18.26
CA SER A 755 5.63 -6.06 -18.65
C SER A 755 6.28 -7.13 -19.53
N ARG A 756 5.74 -8.35 -19.55
CA ARG A 756 6.20 -9.46 -20.39
C ARG A 756 5.11 -10.51 -20.59
N PRO A 757 5.11 -11.25 -21.71
CA PRO A 757 4.24 -12.41 -21.86
C PRO A 757 4.59 -13.51 -20.84
N VAL A 758 3.56 -14.23 -20.40
CA VAL A 758 3.65 -15.40 -19.50
C VAL A 758 2.85 -16.57 -20.06
N ASP A 759 3.14 -17.78 -19.61
CA ASP A 759 2.55 -19.03 -20.10
C ASP A 759 1.32 -19.51 -19.31
N HIS A 760 0.90 -18.73 -18.33
CA HIS A 760 -0.26 -18.98 -17.48
C HIS A 760 -1.17 -17.74 -17.42
N PRO A 761 -2.44 -17.88 -17.00
CA PRO A 761 -3.34 -16.74 -16.86
C PRO A 761 -2.87 -15.79 -15.75
N VAL A 762 -3.03 -14.48 -15.97
CA VAL A 762 -2.84 -13.44 -14.96
C VAL A 762 -4.15 -12.66 -14.82
N SER A 763 -4.55 -12.30 -13.61
CA SER A 763 -5.70 -11.43 -13.41
C SER A 763 -5.41 -10.29 -12.47
N ALA A 764 -6.12 -9.18 -12.64
CA ALA A 764 -6.09 -8.03 -11.74
C ALA A 764 -7.47 -7.36 -11.74
N TYR A 765 -7.73 -6.50 -10.77
CA TYR A 765 -8.88 -5.59 -10.79
C TYR A 765 -8.42 -4.21 -11.19
N VAL A 766 -8.97 -3.68 -12.29
CA VAL A 766 -8.70 -2.34 -12.76
C VAL A 766 -9.84 -1.43 -12.32
N SER A 767 -9.51 -0.42 -11.52
CA SER A 767 -10.48 0.53 -10.97
C SER A 767 -10.20 1.93 -11.48
N VAL A 768 -11.24 2.65 -11.92
CA VAL A 768 -11.18 4.08 -12.27
C VAL A 768 -11.99 4.87 -11.26
N PHE A 769 -11.35 5.83 -10.61
CA PHE A 769 -11.90 6.66 -9.55
C PHE A 769 -12.66 7.85 -10.14
N GLY A 770 -13.66 7.55 -10.96
CA GLY A 770 -14.61 8.51 -11.50
C GLY A 770 -15.83 8.68 -10.60
N ALA A 771 -16.90 9.25 -11.15
CA ALA A 771 -18.17 9.45 -10.48
C ALA A 771 -19.33 9.16 -11.43
N ALA A 772 -20.52 8.84 -10.91
CA ALA A 772 -21.69 8.47 -11.74
C ALA A 772 -22.12 9.59 -12.71
N THR A 773 -21.81 10.84 -12.38
CA THR A 773 -22.17 12.05 -13.13
C THR A 773 -20.95 12.86 -13.57
N GLY A 774 -19.73 12.31 -13.45
CA GLY A 774 -18.47 13.00 -13.78
C GLY A 774 -18.03 12.79 -15.21
N LYS A 775 -16.96 13.48 -15.63
CA LYS A 775 -16.42 13.30 -17.00
C LYS A 775 -15.95 11.87 -17.28
N ALA A 776 -15.63 11.11 -16.22
CA ALA A 776 -15.43 9.66 -16.26
C ALA A 776 -16.28 8.94 -15.20
N GLY A 777 -16.83 7.79 -15.56
CA GLY A 777 -17.62 6.92 -14.69
C GLY A 777 -16.78 6.10 -13.73
N LEU A 778 -17.25 5.99 -12.48
CA LEU A 778 -16.70 5.03 -11.52
C LEU A 778 -16.77 3.61 -12.08
N THR A 779 -15.63 2.94 -12.18
CA THR A 779 -15.53 1.61 -12.80
C THR A 779 -14.66 0.69 -11.95
N MET A 780 -15.08 -0.56 -11.81
CA MET A 780 -14.24 -1.67 -11.35
C MET A 780 -14.41 -2.82 -12.36
N SER A 781 -13.30 -3.35 -12.87
CA SER A 781 -13.31 -4.42 -13.86
C SER A 781 -12.25 -5.46 -13.55
N LYS A 782 -12.66 -6.73 -13.46
CA LYS A 782 -11.70 -7.83 -13.42
C LYS A 782 -11.12 -8.07 -14.81
N VAL A 783 -9.83 -7.83 -14.98
CA VAL A 783 -9.09 -8.15 -16.20
C VAL A 783 -8.45 -9.53 -16.08
N THR A 784 -8.40 -10.27 -17.18
CA THR A 784 -7.67 -11.55 -17.26
C THR A 784 -6.86 -11.59 -18.54
N PHE A 785 -5.56 -11.68 -18.40
CA PHE A 785 -4.62 -11.92 -19.49
C PHE A 785 -4.58 -13.42 -19.75
N THR A 786 -4.91 -13.81 -20.97
CA THR A 786 -4.69 -15.20 -21.42
C THR A 786 -3.19 -15.47 -21.62
N PRO A 787 -2.72 -16.73 -21.57
CA PRO A 787 -1.32 -17.04 -21.84
C PRO A 787 -0.80 -16.38 -23.12
N GLY A 788 0.32 -15.65 -23.03
CA GLY A 788 0.94 -14.88 -24.11
C GLY A 788 0.36 -13.50 -24.38
N GLN A 789 -0.80 -13.15 -23.82
CA GLN A 789 -1.41 -11.83 -23.96
C GLN A 789 -0.75 -10.82 -23.01
N VAL A 790 -0.41 -9.63 -23.51
CA VAL A 790 0.27 -8.58 -22.72
C VAL A 790 -0.54 -7.30 -22.54
N CYS A 791 -1.72 -7.22 -23.15
CA CYS A 791 -2.58 -6.04 -23.02
C CYS A 791 -4.06 -6.41 -23.05
N VAL A 792 -4.84 -5.79 -22.17
CA VAL A 792 -6.30 -5.86 -22.11
C VAL A 792 -6.84 -4.44 -21.99
N PRO A 793 -7.65 -3.95 -22.94
CA PRO A 793 -8.31 -2.66 -22.81
C PRO A 793 -9.50 -2.76 -21.85
N VAL A 794 -9.59 -1.82 -20.91
CA VAL A 794 -10.67 -1.65 -19.95
C VAL A 794 -11.53 -0.48 -20.39
N ALA A 795 -12.82 -0.75 -20.62
CA ALA A 795 -13.78 0.26 -21.01
C ALA A 795 -14.22 1.09 -19.79
N VAL A 796 -14.24 2.40 -19.95
CA VAL A 796 -14.62 3.37 -18.92
C VAL A 796 -15.69 4.28 -19.52
N PRO A 797 -16.90 4.36 -18.95
CA PRO A 797 -17.89 5.33 -19.39
C PRO A 797 -17.34 6.75 -19.29
N THR A 798 -17.58 7.57 -20.30
CA THR A 798 -17.31 9.01 -20.26
C THR A 798 -18.60 9.77 -20.47
N TYR A 799 -18.70 10.95 -19.86
CA TYR A 799 -19.90 11.78 -19.92
C TYR A 799 -19.49 13.18 -20.33
N GLY A 800 -19.43 13.38 -21.64
CA GLY A 800 -19.18 14.69 -22.20
C GLY A 800 -20.43 15.52 -22.39
N ASP A 801 -20.25 16.81 -22.61
CA ASP A 801 -21.29 17.79 -22.87
C ASP A 801 -20.86 18.77 -23.97
N THR A 802 -21.56 19.89 -24.13
CA THR A 802 -21.24 20.91 -25.16
C THR A 802 -20.97 22.27 -24.53
N LEU A 803 -20.55 22.31 -23.27
CA LEU A 803 -20.43 23.51 -22.46
C LEU A 803 -18.97 23.70 -22.04
N PRO A 804 -18.44 24.93 -22.15
CA PRO A 804 -17.09 25.19 -21.67
C PRO A 804 -17.00 25.06 -20.15
N SER A 805 -15.86 24.61 -19.64
CA SER A 805 -15.58 24.48 -18.21
C SER A 805 -14.45 25.40 -17.73
N ALA A 806 -14.25 25.48 -16.41
CA ALA A 806 -13.23 26.35 -15.83
C ALA A 806 -11.81 25.78 -15.89
N THR A 807 -11.67 24.45 -16.09
CA THR A 807 -10.36 23.78 -16.10
C THR A 807 -10.15 23.05 -17.43
N PRO A 808 -8.95 23.14 -18.04
CA PRO A 808 -8.71 22.61 -19.39
C PRO A 808 -8.72 21.07 -19.50
N SER A 809 -8.58 20.36 -18.37
CA SER A 809 -8.63 18.90 -18.31
C SER A 809 -8.85 18.41 -16.88
N THR A 810 -9.41 17.22 -16.74
CA THR A 810 -9.60 16.52 -15.47
C THR A 810 -8.90 15.17 -15.50
N SER A 811 -8.16 14.82 -14.45
CA SER A 811 -7.50 13.52 -14.35
C SER A 811 -8.13 12.66 -13.25
N PHE A 812 -8.50 11.44 -13.62
CA PHE A 812 -9.04 10.42 -12.73
C PHE A 812 -7.96 9.38 -12.46
N LYS A 813 -7.77 9.01 -11.19
CA LYS A 813 -6.84 7.92 -10.84
C LYS A 813 -7.34 6.60 -11.43
N VAL A 814 -6.40 5.75 -11.81
CA VAL A 814 -6.65 4.36 -12.22
C VAL A 814 -5.69 3.46 -11.45
N SER A 815 -6.18 2.34 -10.94
CA SER A 815 -5.35 1.34 -10.23
C SER A 815 -5.53 -0.05 -10.83
N ALA A 816 -4.50 -0.89 -10.76
CA ALA A 816 -4.54 -2.33 -11.04
C ALA A 816 -4.15 -3.11 -9.78
N THR A 817 -5.12 -3.65 -9.06
CA THR A 817 -4.95 -4.21 -7.71
C THR A 817 -5.33 -5.70 -7.63
N ASN A 818 -5.02 -6.34 -6.49
CA ASN A 818 -5.27 -7.77 -6.23
C ASN A 818 -4.83 -8.66 -7.41
N VAL A 819 -3.55 -8.55 -7.74
CA VAL A 819 -2.94 -9.22 -8.90
C VAL A 819 -2.67 -10.69 -8.56
N ALA A 820 -3.14 -11.59 -9.44
CA ALA A 820 -2.94 -13.04 -9.33
C ALA A 820 -2.14 -13.59 -10.50
N GLY A 821 -1.18 -14.47 -10.23
CA GLY A 821 -0.24 -15.02 -11.22
C GLY A 821 0.87 -14.05 -11.68
N ALA A 822 0.91 -12.84 -11.13
CA ALA A 822 1.91 -11.80 -11.37
C ALA A 822 1.98 -10.90 -10.12
N VAL A 823 2.76 -9.81 -10.18
CA VAL A 823 2.78 -8.79 -9.13
C VAL A 823 2.32 -7.43 -9.67
N MET A 824 1.95 -6.51 -8.78
CA MET A 824 1.76 -5.11 -9.16
C MET A 824 3.12 -4.51 -9.56
N GLY A 825 3.17 -3.76 -10.67
CA GLY A 825 4.38 -3.03 -11.08
C GLY A 825 4.46 -1.62 -10.51
N ASP A 826 5.56 -0.94 -10.80
CA ASP A 826 5.81 0.45 -10.42
C ASP A 826 4.84 1.45 -11.08
N ASN A 827 4.14 1.02 -12.13
CA ASN A 827 3.09 1.76 -12.82
C ASN A 827 1.71 1.08 -12.66
N GLY A 828 1.52 0.34 -11.56
CA GLY A 828 0.22 -0.23 -11.17
C GLY A 828 -0.86 0.83 -10.88
N LEU A 829 -0.45 2.09 -10.72
CA LEU A 829 -1.32 3.26 -10.66
C LEU A 829 -1.03 4.17 -11.86
N GLY A 830 -2.09 4.65 -12.49
CA GLY A 830 -2.04 5.54 -13.65
C GLY A 830 -3.18 6.56 -13.62
N THR A 831 -3.41 7.20 -14.76
CA THR A 831 -4.45 8.21 -14.90
C THR A 831 -5.26 8.05 -16.19
N LEU A 832 -6.55 8.39 -16.09
CA LEU A 832 -7.39 8.73 -17.23
C LEU A 832 -7.61 10.25 -17.22
N THR A 833 -7.06 10.95 -18.20
CA THR A 833 -7.22 12.39 -18.35
C THR A 833 -8.24 12.68 -19.44
N VAL A 834 -9.29 13.42 -19.09
CA VAL A 834 -10.34 13.89 -20.00
C VAL A 834 -10.11 15.38 -20.28
N ARG A 835 -10.00 15.76 -21.55
CA ARG A 835 -9.77 17.14 -21.99
C ARG A 835 -11.09 17.83 -22.31
N GLU A 836 -11.26 19.06 -21.83
CA GLU A 836 -12.35 19.95 -22.21
C GLU A 836 -12.22 20.39 -23.69
N ASP A 837 -13.17 20.00 -24.55
CA ASP A 837 -13.13 20.27 -26.00
C ASP A 837 -14.04 21.39 -26.50
N ASP A 838 -14.94 21.93 -25.66
CA ASP A 838 -15.83 23.05 -26.00
C ASP A 838 -15.29 24.42 -25.59
N GLY A 839 -14.18 24.45 -24.85
CA GLY A 839 -13.43 25.64 -24.50
C GLY A 839 -13.36 25.89 -22.99
N VAL A 840 -12.52 26.84 -22.57
CA VAL A 840 -12.37 27.19 -21.15
C VAL A 840 -12.92 28.57 -20.84
N VAL A 841 -13.69 28.70 -19.75
CA VAL A 841 -14.31 29.97 -19.29
C VAL A 841 -13.25 30.97 -18.77
N GLY A 842 -12.01 30.51 -18.57
CA GLY A 842 -10.81 31.30 -18.32
C GLY A 842 -9.55 30.43 -18.42
N GLY A 843 -8.38 31.04 -18.68
CA GLY A 843 -7.12 30.32 -18.83
C GLY A 843 -6.81 29.85 -20.26
N THR A 844 -5.83 28.95 -20.40
CA THR A 844 -5.39 28.41 -21.71
C THR A 844 -5.94 26.99 -21.89
N PRO A 845 -6.60 26.68 -23.02
CA PRO A 845 -7.03 25.31 -23.33
C PRO A 845 -5.87 24.31 -23.28
N ALA A 846 -6.16 23.08 -22.86
CA ALA A 846 -5.20 21.99 -22.99
C ALA A 846 -5.03 21.61 -24.47
N PRO A 847 -3.85 21.11 -24.87
CA PRO A 847 -3.60 20.65 -26.23
C PRO A 847 -4.57 19.54 -26.64
N GLU A 848 -5.02 19.57 -27.89
CA GLU A 848 -5.94 18.58 -28.46
C GLU A 848 -5.34 17.18 -28.36
N VAL A 849 -6.08 16.22 -27.82
CA VAL A 849 -5.62 14.84 -27.62
C VAL A 849 -6.08 13.91 -28.75
N GLY A 850 -6.94 14.41 -29.64
CA GLY A 850 -7.37 13.75 -30.87
C GLY A 850 -8.23 12.51 -30.62
N MET A 851 -8.74 11.95 -31.71
CA MET A 851 -9.64 10.78 -31.64
C MET A 851 -8.87 9.54 -31.20
N ALA A 852 -9.21 9.01 -30.02
CA ALA A 852 -8.57 7.83 -29.45
C ALA A 852 -8.76 6.58 -30.32
N GLY A 853 -7.66 5.84 -30.53
CA GLY A 853 -7.63 4.57 -31.25
C GLY A 853 -7.80 3.36 -30.34
N ASP A 854 -7.17 2.25 -30.73
CA ASP A 854 -7.09 1.05 -29.90
C ASP A 854 -6.02 1.23 -28.81
N ALA A 855 -6.42 1.22 -27.54
CA ALA A 855 -5.54 1.50 -26.41
C ALA A 855 -4.31 0.56 -26.35
N CYS A 856 -4.47 -0.71 -26.73
CA CYS A 856 -3.36 -1.66 -26.73
C CYS A 856 -2.37 -1.40 -27.86
N ARG A 857 -2.84 -1.03 -29.06
CA ARG A 857 -1.95 -0.62 -30.17
C ARG A 857 -1.24 0.68 -29.88
N GLU A 858 -1.93 1.64 -29.28
CA GLU A 858 -1.33 2.92 -28.88
C GLU A 858 -0.24 2.71 -27.83
N TYR A 859 -0.53 1.95 -26.76
CA TYR A 859 0.48 1.57 -25.78
C TYR A 859 1.66 0.82 -26.42
N ALA A 860 1.40 -0.15 -27.29
CA ALA A 860 2.48 -0.86 -27.99
C ALA A 860 3.36 0.08 -28.83
N ALA A 861 2.79 1.15 -29.39
CA ALA A 861 3.54 2.15 -30.13
C ALA A 861 4.39 3.05 -29.22
N THR A 862 3.98 3.32 -27.97
CA THR A 862 4.79 4.14 -27.04
C THR A 862 6.05 3.43 -26.55
N LEU A 863 6.09 2.09 -26.60
CA LEU A 863 7.26 1.30 -26.20
C LEU A 863 8.49 1.49 -27.09
N THR A 864 8.33 2.03 -28.30
CA THR A 864 9.45 2.28 -29.21
C THR A 864 9.22 3.56 -30.01
N PRO A 865 10.09 4.57 -29.85
CA PRO A 865 9.95 5.82 -30.59
C PRO A 865 9.91 5.60 -32.11
N GLY A 866 9.02 6.33 -32.77
CA GLY A 866 8.98 6.39 -34.23
C GLY A 866 10.06 7.31 -34.81
N LYS A 867 10.11 7.37 -36.15
CA LYS A 867 11.08 8.21 -36.86
C LYS A 867 10.52 9.59 -37.19
N LEU A 868 11.16 10.64 -36.68
CA LEU A 868 10.93 12.02 -37.10
C LEU A 868 11.76 12.33 -38.35
N LYS A 869 11.14 12.87 -39.40
CA LYS A 869 11.86 13.32 -40.60
C LYS A 869 12.17 14.79 -40.49
N VAL A 870 13.42 15.15 -40.74
CA VAL A 870 13.87 16.54 -40.87
C VAL A 870 14.38 16.78 -42.28
N ASN A 871 14.02 17.92 -42.88
CA ASN A 871 14.47 18.26 -44.23
C ASN A 871 15.98 18.55 -44.32
N ARG A 872 16.62 18.90 -43.20
CA ARG A 872 18.05 19.19 -43.09
C ARG A 872 18.62 18.63 -41.79
N GLY A 873 19.61 17.74 -41.88
CA GLY A 873 20.29 17.19 -40.70
C GLY A 873 21.23 18.17 -39.99
N SER A 874 21.49 19.36 -40.56
CA SER A 874 22.25 20.42 -39.90
C SER A 874 21.63 21.78 -40.20
N VAL A 875 21.51 22.59 -39.15
CA VAL A 875 20.78 23.87 -39.17
C VAL A 875 21.52 24.86 -38.28
N ARG A 876 21.44 26.16 -38.56
CA ARG A 876 22.01 27.20 -37.69
C ARG A 876 20.98 27.76 -36.73
N VAL A 877 21.46 28.29 -35.60
CA VAL A 877 20.66 29.17 -34.74
C VAL A 877 20.01 30.27 -35.58
N GLY A 878 18.69 30.45 -35.43
CA GLY A 878 17.87 31.39 -36.19
C GLY A 878 17.41 30.91 -37.58
N GLU A 879 17.87 29.75 -38.07
CA GLU A 879 17.31 29.12 -39.27
C GLU A 879 16.07 28.28 -38.95
N THR A 880 15.28 27.98 -39.97
CA THR A 880 14.13 27.10 -39.86
C THR A 880 14.44 25.68 -40.34
N MET A 881 13.78 24.70 -39.74
CA MET A 881 13.77 23.31 -40.18
C MET A 881 12.32 22.81 -40.35
N ALA A 882 12.09 21.99 -41.37
CA ALA A 882 10.81 21.35 -41.58
C ALA A 882 10.85 19.93 -41.00
N LEU A 883 9.88 19.65 -40.14
CA LEU A 883 9.72 18.42 -39.37
C LEU A 883 8.45 17.73 -39.84
N THR A 884 8.52 16.42 -40.11
CA THR A 884 7.36 15.61 -40.50
C THR A 884 7.41 14.24 -39.83
N ALA A 885 6.30 13.83 -39.24
CA ALA A 885 6.14 12.51 -38.64
C ALA A 885 4.70 12.02 -38.82
N GLY A 886 4.49 10.71 -38.63
CA GLY A 886 3.17 10.09 -38.69
C GLY A 886 3.02 9.00 -37.64
N GLY A 887 1.78 8.53 -37.45
CA GLY A 887 1.44 7.55 -36.41
C GLY A 887 0.75 8.15 -35.18
N TYR A 888 0.43 9.45 -35.22
CA TYR A 888 -0.36 10.14 -34.20
C TYR A 888 -1.86 9.91 -34.43
N ARG A 889 -2.68 10.27 -33.45
CA ARG A 889 -4.14 10.27 -33.61
C ARG A 889 -4.58 11.36 -34.59
N SER A 890 -5.73 11.16 -35.22
CA SER A 890 -6.36 12.20 -36.03
C SER A 890 -6.76 13.37 -35.14
N GLY A 891 -6.31 14.58 -35.47
CA GLY A 891 -6.63 15.79 -34.72
C GLY A 891 -5.85 15.97 -33.42
N GLU A 892 -4.81 15.17 -33.18
CA GLU A 892 -3.96 15.30 -31.98
C GLU A 892 -2.90 16.38 -32.16
N SER A 893 -2.71 17.19 -31.13
CA SER A 893 -1.64 18.17 -31.00
C SER A 893 -0.31 17.46 -30.73
N VAL A 894 0.69 17.74 -31.56
CA VAL A 894 2.05 17.19 -31.44
C VAL A 894 3.01 18.31 -31.07
N GLU A 895 3.67 18.18 -29.93
CA GLU A 895 4.68 19.12 -29.46
C GLU A 895 6.07 18.72 -29.95
N PHE A 896 6.77 19.65 -30.57
CA PHE A 896 8.13 19.46 -31.07
C PHE A 896 9.13 20.07 -30.08
N LEU A 897 10.16 19.33 -29.72
CA LEU A 897 11.20 19.74 -28.78
C LEU A 897 12.58 19.61 -29.45
N LEU A 898 13.48 20.55 -29.18
CA LEU A 898 14.89 20.49 -29.51
C LEU A 898 15.68 20.42 -28.19
N GLY A 899 16.17 19.23 -27.83
CA GLY A 899 16.57 18.96 -26.46
C GLY A 899 15.37 19.10 -25.52
N SER A 900 15.48 19.99 -24.53
CA SER A 900 14.38 20.33 -23.62
C SER A 900 13.57 21.56 -24.05
N THR A 901 13.95 22.22 -25.15
CA THR A 901 13.33 23.48 -25.58
C THR A 901 12.16 23.23 -26.52
N SER A 902 10.97 23.71 -26.18
CA SER A 902 9.79 23.62 -27.06
C SER A 902 9.99 24.47 -28.31
N LEU A 903 9.82 23.85 -29.47
CA LEU A 903 9.81 24.49 -30.78
C LEU A 903 8.40 24.96 -31.17
N GLY A 904 7.37 24.45 -30.49
CA GLY A 904 5.96 24.71 -30.75
C GLY A 904 5.17 23.43 -31.04
N ARG A 905 3.88 23.61 -31.37
CA ARG A 905 2.93 22.51 -31.59
C ARG A 905 2.31 22.58 -32.99
N ALA A 906 1.92 21.43 -33.52
CA ALA A 906 1.06 21.32 -34.70
C ALA A 906 0.08 20.16 -34.56
N VAL A 907 -1.11 20.31 -35.14
CA VAL A 907 -2.15 19.28 -35.09
C VAL A 907 -1.96 18.29 -36.24
N ALA A 908 -2.04 17.00 -35.94
CA ALA A 908 -1.97 15.93 -36.92
C ALA A 908 -3.25 15.87 -37.78
N ASP A 909 -3.06 15.61 -39.07
CA ASP A 909 -4.16 15.47 -40.02
C ASP A 909 -5.00 14.19 -39.79
N ARG A 910 -5.99 13.95 -40.65
CA ARG A 910 -6.87 12.78 -40.56
C ARG A 910 -6.15 11.44 -40.70
N GLN A 911 -4.94 11.45 -41.25
CA GLN A 911 -4.08 10.28 -41.42
C GLN A 911 -3.07 10.15 -40.26
N GLY A 912 -3.14 11.03 -39.26
CA GLY A 912 -2.20 11.04 -38.15
C GLY A 912 -0.81 11.54 -38.55
N THR A 913 -0.71 12.30 -39.64
CA THR A 913 0.54 12.91 -40.11
C THR A 913 0.60 14.36 -39.67
N VAL A 914 1.75 14.77 -39.15
CA VAL A 914 2.02 16.15 -38.73
C VAL A 914 3.19 16.72 -39.51
N SER A 915 3.09 17.98 -39.93
CA SER A 915 4.19 18.74 -40.51
C SER A 915 4.31 20.10 -39.82
N TYR A 916 5.52 20.45 -39.41
CA TYR A 916 5.79 21.68 -38.67
C TYR A 916 7.09 22.34 -39.15
N VAL A 917 7.09 23.66 -39.26
CA VAL A 917 8.30 24.43 -39.57
C VAL A 917 8.72 25.18 -38.32
N ALA A 918 9.80 24.73 -37.71
CA ALA A 918 10.32 25.28 -36.46
C ALA A 918 11.51 26.21 -36.73
N SER A 919 11.57 27.35 -36.05
CA SER A 919 12.77 28.19 -35.98
C SER A 919 13.67 27.71 -34.85
N VAL A 920 14.99 27.66 -35.08
CA VAL A 920 15.95 27.26 -34.03
C VAL A 920 16.18 28.41 -33.05
N PRO A 921 15.88 28.22 -31.76
CA PRO A 921 16.07 29.24 -30.73
C PRO A 921 17.52 29.69 -30.59
N SER A 922 17.71 30.93 -30.12
CA SER A 922 19.03 31.54 -29.96
C SER A 922 19.86 31.01 -28.79
N ASP A 923 19.18 30.40 -27.83
CA ASP A 923 19.69 29.88 -26.56
C ASP A 923 19.97 28.37 -26.57
N VAL A 924 19.76 27.70 -27.71
CA VAL A 924 19.97 26.24 -27.78
C VAL A 924 21.46 25.88 -27.83
N THR A 925 21.81 24.78 -27.18
CA THR A 925 23.17 24.24 -27.21
C THR A 925 23.60 23.87 -28.64
N VAL A 926 24.74 24.40 -29.08
CA VAL A 926 25.37 24.06 -30.36
C VAL A 926 25.95 22.64 -30.29
N GLY A 927 25.69 21.83 -31.31
CA GLY A 927 26.15 20.44 -31.37
C GLY A 927 25.08 19.51 -31.92
N LYS A 928 25.28 18.21 -31.68
CA LYS A 928 24.26 17.19 -31.94
C LYS A 928 23.19 17.30 -30.85
N THR A 929 21.96 17.51 -31.27
CA THR A 929 20.84 17.74 -30.37
C THR A 929 19.66 16.88 -30.83
N PRO A 930 19.02 16.13 -29.91
CA PRO A 930 17.83 15.36 -30.25
C PRO A 930 16.67 16.31 -30.58
N VAL A 931 15.87 15.94 -31.58
CA VAL A 931 14.57 16.54 -31.87
C VAL A 931 13.53 15.47 -31.61
N THR A 932 12.59 15.75 -30.71
CA THR A 932 11.48 14.85 -30.41
C THR A 932 10.15 15.49 -30.76
N ALA A 933 9.16 14.68 -31.08
CA ALA A 933 7.80 15.10 -31.36
C ALA A 933 6.84 14.19 -30.60
N VAL A 934 6.11 14.75 -29.63
CA VAL A 934 5.29 13.99 -28.67
C VAL A 934 3.82 14.33 -28.86
N GLY A 935 2.99 13.31 -29.11
CA GLY A 935 1.53 13.47 -29.19
C GLY A 935 0.90 13.71 -27.82
N ALA A 936 0.00 14.69 -27.72
CA ALA A 936 -0.67 15.03 -26.46
C ALA A 936 -1.61 13.93 -25.94
N GLY A 937 -2.25 13.18 -26.84
CA GLY A 937 -3.22 12.15 -26.53
C GLY A 937 -2.63 10.76 -26.40
N SER A 938 -2.05 10.28 -27.51
CA SER A 938 -1.42 8.96 -27.66
C SER A 938 -0.13 8.81 -26.87
N ARG A 939 0.51 9.93 -26.49
CA ARG A 939 1.87 9.97 -25.92
C ARG A 939 2.93 9.31 -26.80
N TYR A 940 2.60 9.00 -28.06
CA TYR A 940 3.54 8.46 -29.01
C TYR A 940 4.63 9.49 -29.30
N THR A 941 5.88 9.03 -29.25
CA THR A 941 7.04 9.88 -29.49
C THR A 941 7.68 9.49 -30.81
N THR A 942 8.03 10.48 -31.63
CA THR A 942 8.96 10.29 -32.75
C THR A 942 10.21 11.13 -32.55
N GLU A 943 11.36 10.62 -32.97
CA GLU A 943 12.64 11.27 -32.71
C GLU A 943 13.59 11.26 -33.93
N THR A 944 14.53 12.20 -33.93
CA THR A 944 15.69 12.26 -34.82
C THR A 944 16.80 13.07 -34.14
N GLU A 945 18.00 13.07 -34.70
CA GLU A 945 19.09 13.96 -34.28
C GLU A 945 19.34 15.02 -35.35
N VAL A 946 19.60 16.27 -34.93
CA VAL A 946 20.08 17.35 -35.80
C VAL A 946 21.39 17.93 -35.29
N THR A 947 22.22 18.45 -36.18
CA THR A 947 23.42 19.21 -35.81
C THR A 947 23.13 20.71 -35.85
N VAL A 948 22.95 21.31 -34.68
CA VAL A 948 22.81 22.75 -34.50
C VAL A 948 24.18 23.43 -34.58
N ARG A 949 24.29 24.46 -35.42
CA ARG A 949 25.50 25.27 -35.59
C ARG A 949 25.28 26.69 -35.08
N ALA A 950 26.36 27.35 -34.66
CA ALA A 950 26.31 28.76 -34.31
C ALA A 950 25.74 29.62 -35.47
N GLY A 951 24.96 30.63 -35.10
CA GLY A 951 24.44 31.64 -36.03
C GLY A 951 25.57 32.39 -36.72
N HIS A 952 25.27 33.11 -37.82
CA HIS A 952 26.26 34.00 -38.41
C HIS A 952 26.57 35.13 -37.43
N GLY A 953 27.76 35.11 -36.84
CA GLY A 953 28.30 36.27 -36.16
C GLY A 953 28.34 37.42 -37.16
N ARG A 954 27.64 38.52 -36.87
CA ARG A 954 28.02 39.81 -37.45
C ARG A 954 29.42 40.09 -36.89
N GLY A 955 30.43 39.96 -37.75
CA GLY A 955 31.80 40.36 -37.45
C GLY A 955 31.91 41.85 -37.17
#